data_AF-A0A1Z4GLX8-F1
#
_entry.id   AF-A0A1Z4GLX8-F1
#
_cell.length_a   1.000
_cell.length_b   1.000
_cell.length_c   1.000
_cell.angle_alpha   90.00
_cell.angle_beta   90.00
_cell.angle_gamma   90.00
#
_symmetry.space_group_name_H-M   'P 1'
#
loop_
_entity.id
_entity.type
_entity.pdbx_description
1 polymer ?
#
loop_
_entity_poly.entity_id
_entity_poly.type
_entity_poly.pdbx_seq_one_letter_code
_entity_poly.pdbx_strand_id
1 'polypeptide(L)'
;MYLLYRRKCYQRLFNSLGLSLLALSVCSQTVRAEGSRTLYPSGATGNRANIEWRNSTYGNLVQRRTLLKVYAQAGEYILMGSSAVKVNSGNIRVFNPGAVTGSVGNETIPTSADFSCAAQTGTNTGKITSRTLELAGPRSADGTGNTSGYIPCVYQAPTTGVYTIVFSGPSGENSNNETASTGDIELTSADNFNSKQTTSVAAWDVTVRSSASSTTDINGRLFTYYFAFFTGDNGRYLNFPVYPVTTDGYQYEIKLRGTDPNGFILYGNQVGFYDSDGKTPLYHDVLAKDNTLSPVEAGTSLSRPQYATFLNPLDTQTLSSIDRYRPDGTLDGTGVPLIPTVPSVDSLNFLGTASGNTSSLGTGGTFTFNTNITGNYEIVISRDSSDFDPTNSQNRVLRGVMNTSGLQSVSWNGKDNSGDNFPVGTNYQVRVKVHAGEYHFPLLDAENNFSGGPTITMLNSSNPLGNTTVFYDDRGYTTIGGTNVGVPGSVLCGVGQPSPAFSNPISGFNSSNNDRKFGQFGNNGNTNVKCTGSFGDAKGLDLWTFYPSNTETTPLNIINFGTTISGTLYQDSDRGDDFDPGEPTLPAGINVKLIKASDNSVVTVTSTKADGTYGFTGVVDGSYKIQVDTTNNNIPVGFSLGTPNDLAVTVSGSAITNQNFGFDVYKVSPQAGKIIINEVLYNETGTGNMASNNDEFIELYNASSSAVDLSGVKLADGNLIANSVETTTNSFNYTFPSGTTLQPGQYAVIWIGSNQTNNQAPDAAFQAWLGFSTRLTNGGDDVWLYDSQNQIIDYVAYGSGNAINTPPPNSLNLWDSTYQSNLANAADAQSISLTRNGNDTNTSACWEQTTSGNASSRCPSYLPTRDTDNVGTRITSVGVNNNGSPKVLLVKRITRINSDDLNDSVDGAGTDDNDSKWPSGYLRGKINATGVKPGDEVEYTIYFLSNGNSSVTNVKFCDLVPGNTTFVSTAFNGQTPNDGVSGGNQGIAMAIGSTTPTVYFSNAVDSDRGAFYPNNDSSTPASCGSNTNGAVAVNVTNSSLTSLPAATGQGTPTNSYGFIRFRVKIN
;
A
#
# COMPACT_ATOMS: atom_id res chain seq x y z
N MET A 1 -87.31 20.94 2.08
CA MET A 1 -85.84 20.81 2.05
C MET A 1 -85.39 21.11 0.62
N TYR A 2 -85.53 22.33 0.08
CA TYR A 2 -85.02 23.66 0.46
C TYR A 2 -83.50 23.81 0.25
N LEU A 3 -83.16 24.68 -0.73
CA LEU A 3 -81.87 25.34 -1.03
C LEU A 3 -80.76 24.43 -1.63
N LEU A 4 -80.09 24.71 -2.75
CA LEU A 4 -80.03 25.91 -3.60
C LEU A 4 -79.35 25.54 -4.93
N TYR A 5 -80.13 25.47 -6.00
CA TYR A 5 -79.69 25.72 -7.38
C TYR A 5 -79.87 27.24 -7.61
N ARG A 6 -78.93 27.90 -8.30
CA ARG A 6 -78.83 29.35 -8.65
C ARG A 6 -77.96 30.22 -7.72
N ARG A 7 -76.77 30.63 -8.20
CA ARG A 7 -76.40 32.04 -8.45
C ARG A 7 -75.03 32.19 -9.16
N LYS A 8 -75.10 32.65 -10.42
CA LYS A 8 -74.33 33.74 -11.08
C LYS A 8 -72.82 33.49 -11.28
N CYS A 9 -72.26 33.34 -12.49
CA CYS A 9 -72.59 33.95 -13.78
C CYS A 9 -72.84 35.47 -13.70
N TYR A 10 -71.97 36.22 -13.00
CA TYR A 10 -71.81 37.68 -13.12
C TYR A 10 -70.48 38.09 -12.47
N GLN A 11 -69.34 37.84 -13.13
CA GLN A 11 -68.04 38.42 -12.73
C GLN A 11 -67.02 38.52 -13.88
N ARG A 12 -67.50 38.58 -15.14
CA ARG A 12 -66.65 38.79 -16.33
C ARG A 12 -66.93 40.11 -17.08
N LEU A 13 -67.65 41.05 -16.47
CA LEU A 13 -68.07 42.29 -17.15
C LEU A 13 -67.83 43.60 -16.37
N PHE A 14 -67.02 43.56 -15.29
CA PHE A 14 -66.63 44.78 -14.55
C PHE A 14 -65.12 45.06 -14.50
N ASN A 15 -64.27 44.22 -15.10
CA ASN A 15 -62.82 44.46 -15.17
C ASN A 15 -62.37 45.15 -16.48
N SER A 16 -63.28 45.43 -17.40
CA SER A 16 -62.97 46.04 -18.70
C SER A 16 -63.21 47.56 -18.77
N LEU A 17 -63.74 48.18 -17.71
CA LEU A 17 -63.95 49.63 -17.66
C LEU A 17 -62.99 50.37 -16.71
N GLY A 18 -62.35 49.66 -15.77
CA GLY A 18 -61.30 50.19 -14.89
C GLY A 18 -59.90 50.22 -15.51
N LEU A 19 -59.67 49.47 -16.60
CA LEU A 19 -58.38 49.41 -17.29
C LEU A 19 -58.17 50.55 -18.30
N SER A 20 -59.22 51.25 -18.71
CA SER A 20 -59.15 52.29 -19.75
C SER A 20 -58.93 53.70 -19.19
N LEU A 21 -59.12 53.90 -17.89
CA LEU A 21 -58.99 55.21 -17.21
C LEU A 21 -57.70 55.38 -16.41
N LEU A 22 -56.90 54.31 -16.21
CA LEU A 22 -55.52 54.42 -15.72
C LEU A 22 -54.48 54.63 -16.85
N ALA A 23 -54.90 54.54 -18.11
CA ALA A 23 -54.04 54.80 -19.27
C ALA A 23 -53.79 56.30 -19.55
N LEU A 24 -54.39 57.21 -18.78
CA LEU A 24 -54.25 58.68 -18.94
C LEU A 24 -53.40 59.37 -17.86
N SER A 25 -52.74 58.59 -16.99
CA SER A 25 -51.66 59.10 -16.12
C SER A 25 -50.31 58.64 -16.65
N VAL A 26 -50.03 58.93 -17.92
CA VAL A 26 -48.65 59.00 -18.41
C VAL A 26 -48.05 60.25 -17.81
N CYS A 27 -47.44 60.12 -16.63
CA CYS A 27 -46.36 61.02 -16.24
C CYS A 27 -45.42 61.08 -17.44
N SER A 28 -45.25 62.27 -18.02
CA SER A 28 -44.23 62.57 -19.02
C SER A 28 -42.90 62.05 -18.48
N GLN A 29 -42.48 60.86 -18.93
CA GLN A 29 -41.15 60.39 -18.65
C GLN A 29 -40.22 61.32 -19.40
N THR A 30 -39.36 62.00 -18.63
CA THR A 30 -38.28 62.81 -19.15
C THR A 30 -37.51 61.98 -20.17
N VAL A 31 -37.40 62.52 -21.38
CA VAL A 31 -36.60 61.96 -22.48
C VAL A 31 -35.18 61.85 -21.95
N ARG A 32 -34.78 60.63 -21.57
CA ARG A 32 -33.41 60.36 -21.17
C ARG A 32 -32.55 60.37 -22.43
N ALA A 33 -31.29 60.61 -22.22
CA ALA A 33 -30.26 60.42 -23.21
C ALA A 33 -29.27 59.40 -22.70
N GLU A 34 -28.07 59.32 -23.28
CA GLU A 34 -27.06 58.38 -22.83
C GLU A 34 -25.75 59.11 -22.49
N GLY A 35 -25.45 59.18 -21.19
CA GLY A 35 -24.27 59.86 -20.68
C GLY A 35 -24.32 60.08 -19.18
N SER A 36 -23.51 61.01 -18.68
CA SER A 36 -23.49 61.37 -17.26
C SER A 36 -24.82 61.98 -16.79
N ARG A 37 -25.61 62.61 -17.68
CA ARG A 37 -26.99 63.06 -17.36
C ARG A 37 -27.97 61.92 -17.11
N THR A 38 -27.67 60.71 -17.60
CA THR A 38 -28.46 59.49 -17.42
C THR A 38 -28.14 58.82 -16.09
N LEU A 39 -26.85 58.77 -15.75
CA LEU A 39 -26.37 58.29 -14.45
C LEU A 39 -26.81 59.23 -13.33
N TYR A 40 -26.77 60.54 -13.59
CA TYR A 40 -27.09 61.60 -12.63
C TYR A 40 -28.21 62.51 -13.16
N PRO A 41 -29.47 62.03 -13.25
CA PRO A 41 -30.60 62.86 -13.67
C PRO A 41 -30.88 63.99 -12.67
N SER A 42 -31.75 64.93 -13.06
CA SER A 42 -32.20 66.00 -12.15
C SER A 42 -32.82 65.40 -10.88
N GLY A 43 -32.35 65.83 -9.71
CA GLY A 43 -32.78 65.31 -8.41
C GLY A 43 -32.16 63.97 -8.00
N ALA A 44 -31.13 63.49 -8.70
CA ALA A 44 -30.34 62.35 -8.27
C ALA A 44 -29.74 62.59 -6.88
N THR A 45 -29.55 61.52 -6.11
CA THR A 45 -29.05 61.56 -4.74
C THR A 45 -27.70 60.85 -4.61
N GLY A 46 -26.90 61.26 -3.64
CA GLY A 46 -25.55 60.75 -3.41
C GLY A 46 -24.50 61.51 -4.20
N ASN A 47 -23.49 60.80 -4.68
CA ASN A 47 -22.32 61.38 -5.34
C ASN A 47 -22.23 60.90 -6.79
N ARG A 48 -21.29 61.51 -7.52
CA ARG A 48 -20.96 61.13 -8.89
C ARG A 48 -19.53 60.66 -9.02
N ALA A 49 -19.28 59.90 -10.08
CA ALA A 49 -17.96 59.45 -10.49
C ALA A 49 -17.64 60.00 -11.88
N ASN A 50 -16.38 60.40 -12.08
CA ASN A 50 -15.87 60.80 -13.38
C ASN A 50 -15.39 59.56 -14.14
N ILE A 51 -15.60 59.52 -15.46
CA ILE A 51 -14.94 58.49 -16.29
C ILE A 51 -13.45 58.82 -16.43
N GLU A 52 -12.59 57.81 -16.46
CA GLU A 52 -11.14 57.95 -16.56
C GLU A 52 -10.55 57.48 -17.89
N TRP A 53 -9.41 58.08 -18.24
CA TRP A 53 -8.47 57.61 -19.25
C TRP A 53 -7.02 57.68 -18.75
N ARG A 54 -6.48 56.55 -18.28
CA ARG A 54 -5.14 56.45 -17.65
C ARG A 54 -4.34 55.29 -18.24
N ASN A 55 -3.03 55.27 -17.97
CA ASN A 55 -2.12 54.19 -18.38
C ASN A 55 -1.96 53.10 -17.32
N SER A 56 -2.40 53.35 -16.08
CA SER A 56 -2.38 52.36 -15.00
C SER A 56 -3.45 51.27 -15.20
N THR A 57 -3.25 50.15 -14.51
CA THR A 57 -4.08 48.94 -14.62
C THR A 57 -4.59 48.48 -13.25
N TYR A 58 -5.74 47.82 -13.22
CA TYR A 58 -6.19 46.98 -12.11
C TYR A 58 -5.83 45.52 -12.39
N GLY A 59 -5.26 44.84 -11.39
CA GLY A 59 -4.87 43.42 -11.46
C GLY A 59 -3.93 43.06 -12.60
N ASN A 60 -3.15 44.03 -13.11
CA ASN A 60 -2.37 43.93 -14.36
C ASN A 60 -3.18 43.41 -15.57
N LEU A 61 -4.51 43.57 -15.55
CA LEU A 61 -5.42 42.95 -16.50
C LEU A 61 -6.24 43.97 -17.29
N VAL A 62 -6.83 44.93 -16.59
CA VAL A 62 -7.75 45.94 -17.15
C VAL A 62 -7.11 47.32 -17.03
N GLN A 63 -6.93 48.01 -18.14
CA GLN A 63 -6.48 49.40 -18.17
C GLN A 63 -7.56 50.31 -17.56
N ARG A 64 -7.16 51.35 -16.83
CA ARG A 64 -8.09 52.37 -16.32
C ARG A 64 -8.53 53.33 -17.44
N ARG A 65 -9.24 52.79 -18.44
CA ARG A 65 -9.70 53.52 -19.64
C ARG A 65 -11.14 53.15 -19.95
N THR A 66 -12.04 54.12 -19.88
CA THR A 66 -13.44 53.87 -20.30
C THR A 66 -13.55 53.94 -21.82
N LEU A 67 -13.86 52.81 -22.46
CA LEU A 67 -14.14 52.72 -23.90
C LEU A 67 -15.65 52.57 -24.10
N LEU A 68 -16.31 53.64 -24.53
CA LEU A 68 -17.73 53.61 -24.81
C LEU A 68 -17.98 53.02 -26.19
N LYS A 69 -19.06 52.26 -26.32
CA LYS A 69 -19.53 51.61 -27.54
C LYS A 69 -20.93 52.11 -27.84
N VAL A 70 -21.19 52.55 -29.06
CA VAL A 70 -22.52 53.02 -29.46
C VAL A 70 -22.96 52.38 -30.77
N TYR A 71 -24.14 51.76 -30.75
CA TYR A 71 -24.78 51.30 -31.97
C TYR A 71 -25.44 52.47 -32.70
N ALA A 72 -25.15 52.63 -33.99
CA ALA A 72 -25.83 53.59 -34.86
C ALA A 72 -26.06 52.99 -36.23
N GLN A 73 -27.19 53.33 -36.85
CA GLN A 73 -27.52 53.00 -38.23
C GLN A 73 -26.89 54.01 -39.18
N ALA A 74 -26.58 53.59 -40.41
CA ALA A 74 -26.07 54.48 -41.44
C ALA A 74 -26.98 55.71 -41.61
N GLY A 75 -26.39 56.91 -41.55
CA GLY A 75 -27.10 58.19 -41.70
C GLY A 75 -27.61 58.81 -40.39
N GLU A 76 -27.65 58.06 -39.28
CA GLU A 76 -27.95 58.61 -37.96
C GLU A 76 -26.79 59.48 -37.43
N TYR A 77 -27.11 60.34 -36.47
CA TYR A 77 -26.17 61.31 -35.91
C TYR A 77 -25.79 60.92 -34.48
N ILE A 78 -24.47 60.78 -34.26
CA ILE A 78 -23.85 60.60 -32.94
C ILE A 78 -23.41 61.99 -32.46
N LEU A 79 -24.10 62.50 -31.45
CA LEU A 79 -23.87 63.80 -30.83
C LEU A 79 -23.09 63.60 -29.53
N MET A 80 -21.97 64.32 -29.38
CA MET A 80 -21.06 64.11 -28.26
C MET A 80 -20.71 65.42 -27.56
N GLY A 81 -20.58 65.35 -26.23
CA GLY A 81 -20.17 66.47 -25.40
C GLY A 81 -19.30 66.02 -24.22
N SER A 82 -18.38 66.89 -23.79
CA SER A 82 -17.48 66.62 -22.67
C SER A 82 -17.13 67.90 -21.90
N SER A 83 -16.94 67.78 -20.58
CA SER A 83 -16.37 68.83 -19.74
C SER A 83 -14.87 69.04 -19.93
N ALA A 84 -14.19 68.15 -20.66
CA ALA A 84 -12.75 68.20 -20.90
C ALA A 84 -12.38 68.62 -22.34
N VAL A 85 -13.30 68.50 -23.31
CA VAL A 85 -12.93 68.78 -24.70
C VAL A 85 -12.50 70.24 -24.88
N LYS A 86 -11.42 70.45 -25.63
CA LYS A 86 -10.84 71.80 -25.85
C LYS A 86 -10.48 72.51 -24.53
N VAL A 87 -10.14 71.73 -23.50
CA VAL A 87 -9.43 72.15 -22.30
C VAL A 87 -8.08 71.43 -22.32
N ASN A 88 -6.99 72.17 -22.54
CA ASN A 88 -5.67 71.61 -22.82
C ASN A 88 -5.74 70.52 -23.91
N SER A 89 -5.37 69.27 -23.59
CA SER A 89 -5.33 68.15 -24.52
C SER A 89 -6.60 67.29 -24.52
N GLY A 90 -7.63 67.67 -23.76
CA GLY A 90 -8.86 66.90 -23.65
C GLY A 90 -9.63 66.84 -24.97
N ASN A 91 -10.11 65.64 -25.31
CA ASN A 91 -10.70 65.36 -26.62
C ASN A 91 -11.76 64.25 -26.55
N ILE A 92 -12.55 64.15 -27.63
CA ILE A 92 -13.44 63.02 -27.92
C ILE A 92 -13.04 62.47 -29.28
N ARG A 93 -12.77 61.16 -29.36
CA ARG A 93 -12.43 60.48 -30.62
C ARG A 93 -13.45 59.39 -30.91
N VAL A 94 -13.79 59.23 -32.19
CA VAL A 94 -14.67 58.16 -32.66
C VAL A 94 -13.90 57.28 -33.63
N PHE A 95 -14.08 55.98 -33.46
CA PHE A 95 -13.56 54.94 -34.32
C PHE A 95 -14.73 54.18 -34.94
N ASN A 96 -14.65 53.95 -36.25
CA ASN A 96 -15.64 53.21 -37.02
C ASN A 96 -15.75 51.74 -36.56
N PRO A 97 -16.85 51.05 -36.90
CA PRO A 97 -17.05 49.66 -36.53
C PRO A 97 -15.89 48.77 -36.96
N GLY A 98 -15.42 47.93 -36.03
CA GLY A 98 -14.29 47.01 -36.25
C GLY A 98 -12.89 47.62 -36.18
N ALA A 99 -12.74 48.94 -36.01
CA ALA A 99 -11.42 49.58 -35.97
C ALA A 99 -10.65 49.33 -34.65
N VAL A 100 -11.35 49.20 -33.52
CA VAL A 100 -10.76 48.86 -32.22
C VAL A 100 -10.90 47.36 -32.00
N THR A 101 -9.78 46.67 -31.81
CA THR A 101 -9.70 45.20 -31.73
C THR A 101 -8.98 44.74 -30.47
N GLY A 102 -8.85 43.42 -30.28
CA GLY A 102 -8.12 42.82 -29.15
C GLY A 102 -9.01 42.51 -27.95
N SER A 103 -8.40 42.10 -26.85
CA SER A 103 -9.14 41.66 -25.65
C SER A 103 -9.67 42.82 -24.84
N VAL A 104 -10.87 42.65 -24.29
CA VAL A 104 -11.52 43.65 -23.44
C VAL A 104 -10.65 44.00 -22.24
N GLY A 105 -10.43 45.29 -21.99
CA GLY A 105 -9.56 45.82 -20.94
C GLY A 105 -8.10 46.04 -21.37
N ASN A 106 -7.71 45.58 -22.56
CA ASN A 106 -6.41 45.84 -23.15
C ASN A 106 -6.53 45.96 -24.68
N GLU A 107 -7.54 46.70 -25.12
CA GLU A 107 -7.88 46.86 -26.52
C GLU A 107 -6.75 47.56 -27.31
N THR A 108 -6.55 47.13 -28.55
CA THR A 108 -5.70 47.79 -29.54
C THR A 108 -6.47 48.91 -30.21
N ILE A 109 -6.06 50.15 -29.94
CA ILE A 109 -6.71 51.37 -30.43
C ILE A 109 -5.82 51.98 -31.52
N PRO A 110 -6.34 52.23 -32.74
CA PRO A 110 -5.60 52.91 -33.78
C PRO A 110 -5.11 54.30 -33.33
N THR A 111 -3.92 54.69 -33.78
CA THR A 111 -3.35 56.02 -33.48
C THR A 111 -4.17 57.15 -34.09
N SER A 112 -4.76 56.90 -35.26
CA SER A 112 -5.62 57.84 -35.98
C SER A 112 -7.08 57.46 -35.78
N ALA A 113 -7.89 58.41 -35.32
CA ALA A 113 -9.33 58.25 -35.21
C ALA A 113 -10.02 58.69 -36.50
N ASP A 114 -11.18 58.10 -36.81
CA ASP A 114 -12.02 58.51 -37.94
C ASP A 114 -12.64 59.90 -37.73
N PHE A 115 -12.83 60.28 -36.46
CA PHE A 115 -13.29 61.61 -36.09
C PHE A 115 -12.65 62.09 -34.77
N SER A 116 -12.38 63.40 -34.69
CA SER A 116 -11.84 64.09 -33.52
C SER A 116 -12.64 65.36 -33.22
N CYS A 117 -13.26 65.42 -32.04
CA CYS A 117 -14.10 66.55 -31.62
C CYS A 117 -13.29 67.85 -31.45
N ALA A 118 -12.03 67.76 -31.02
CA ALA A 118 -11.14 68.92 -30.93
C ALA A 118 -10.87 69.57 -32.29
N ALA A 119 -10.97 68.83 -33.40
CA ALA A 119 -10.78 69.33 -34.76
C ALA A 119 -12.04 70.00 -35.35
N GLN A 120 -13.23 69.78 -34.77
CA GLN A 120 -14.46 70.40 -35.25
C GLN A 120 -14.51 71.89 -34.88
N THR A 121 -14.81 72.75 -35.87
CA THR A 121 -14.77 74.22 -35.73
C THR A 121 -15.77 74.76 -34.70
N GLY A 122 -15.43 75.88 -34.07
CA GLY A 122 -16.26 76.58 -33.07
C GLY A 122 -15.69 76.44 -31.65
N THR A 123 -15.64 77.56 -30.92
CA THR A 123 -14.98 77.65 -29.60
C THR A 123 -15.68 76.83 -28.51
N ASN A 124 -17.01 76.72 -28.59
CA ASN A 124 -17.84 75.99 -27.62
C ASN A 124 -18.33 74.62 -28.14
N THR A 125 -18.01 74.25 -29.38
CA THR A 125 -18.41 72.96 -29.97
C THR A 125 -17.81 71.81 -29.16
N GLY A 126 -18.67 70.92 -28.66
CA GLY A 126 -18.39 69.78 -27.81
C GLY A 126 -18.31 70.08 -26.31
N LYS A 127 -18.28 71.36 -25.88
CA LYS A 127 -18.04 71.70 -24.47
C LYS A 127 -19.31 71.61 -23.63
N ILE A 128 -19.25 70.85 -22.54
CA ILE A 128 -20.22 70.89 -21.44
C ILE A 128 -19.57 71.71 -20.32
N THR A 129 -20.01 72.95 -20.10
CA THR A 129 -19.35 73.87 -19.14
C THR A 129 -20.14 74.10 -17.84
N SER A 130 -21.30 73.47 -17.69
CA SER A 130 -22.11 73.58 -16.47
C SER A 130 -23.05 72.39 -16.34
N ARG A 131 -23.52 72.17 -15.10
CA ARG A 131 -24.59 71.20 -14.79
C ARG A 131 -25.89 71.49 -15.55
N THR A 132 -26.23 72.76 -15.74
CA THR A 132 -27.41 73.15 -16.53
C THR A 132 -27.32 72.68 -17.98
N LEU A 133 -26.15 72.83 -18.61
CA LEU A 133 -25.92 72.34 -19.97
C LEU A 133 -25.90 70.82 -20.04
N GLU A 134 -25.28 70.16 -19.05
CA GLU A 134 -25.31 68.70 -18.92
C GLU A 134 -26.76 68.19 -18.88
N LEU A 135 -27.61 68.74 -18.01
CA LEU A 135 -29.00 68.31 -17.87
C LEU A 135 -29.85 68.62 -19.11
N ALA A 136 -29.59 69.75 -19.78
CA ALA A 136 -30.30 70.14 -21.00
C ALA A 136 -29.96 69.25 -22.22
N GLY A 137 -28.78 68.62 -22.25
CA GLY A 137 -28.36 67.76 -23.36
C GLY A 137 -27.87 68.53 -24.61
N PRO A 138 -27.64 67.83 -25.73
CA PRO A 138 -27.13 68.42 -26.95
C PRO A 138 -28.24 69.15 -27.71
N ARG A 139 -27.87 70.28 -28.31
CA ARG A 139 -28.59 70.87 -29.44
C ARG A 139 -28.76 69.86 -30.57
N SER A 140 -29.74 70.07 -31.45
CA SER A 140 -29.81 69.30 -32.70
C SER A 140 -28.51 69.49 -33.50
N ALA A 141 -28.18 68.52 -34.35
CA ALA A 141 -26.95 68.52 -35.13
C ALA A 141 -26.82 69.74 -36.08
N ASP A 142 -27.94 70.25 -36.57
CA ASP A 142 -28.04 71.49 -37.36
C ASP A 142 -28.12 72.77 -36.52
N GLY A 143 -28.20 72.64 -35.19
CA GLY A 143 -28.26 73.75 -34.23
C GLY A 143 -29.63 74.43 -34.08
N THR A 144 -30.68 73.99 -34.77
CA THR A 144 -31.99 74.66 -34.75
C THR A 144 -32.89 74.27 -33.56
N GLY A 145 -32.65 73.11 -32.95
CA GLY A 145 -33.44 72.53 -31.85
C GLY A 145 -32.67 72.42 -30.54
N ASN A 146 -33.40 72.39 -29.41
CA ASN A 146 -32.87 72.36 -28.04
C ASN A 146 -31.80 73.43 -27.76
N THR A 147 -32.10 74.70 -28.05
CA THR A 147 -31.14 75.81 -27.96
C THR A 147 -30.63 76.11 -26.55
N SER A 148 -31.32 75.62 -25.50
CA SER A 148 -30.85 75.62 -24.11
C SER A 148 -29.71 74.64 -23.83
N GLY A 149 -29.52 73.66 -24.72
CA GLY A 149 -28.48 72.64 -24.62
C GLY A 149 -27.08 73.12 -25.04
N TYR A 150 -26.08 72.27 -24.82
CA TYR A 150 -24.72 72.51 -25.30
C TYR A 150 -24.62 72.29 -26.82
N ILE A 151 -23.59 72.87 -27.45
CA ILE A 151 -23.31 72.67 -28.88
C ILE A 151 -22.52 71.35 -29.01
N PRO A 152 -23.07 70.27 -29.59
CA PRO A 152 -22.37 68.99 -29.64
C PRO A 152 -21.27 68.96 -30.71
N CYS A 153 -20.32 68.06 -30.54
CA CYS A 153 -19.59 67.49 -31.67
C CYS A 153 -20.50 66.52 -32.41
N VAL A 154 -20.46 66.54 -33.73
CA VAL A 154 -21.43 65.83 -34.57
C VAL A 154 -20.69 64.88 -35.49
N TYR A 155 -20.99 63.59 -35.36
CA TYR A 155 -20.51 62.56 -36.28
C TYR A 155 -21.70 61.83 -36.90
N GLN A 156 -21.85 61.92 -38.21
CA GLN A 156 -22.88 61.17 -38.93
C GLN A 156 -22.34 59.77 -39.24
N ALA A 157 -23.03 58.73 -38.79
CA ALA A 157 -22.62 57.35 -38.93
C ALA A 157 -22.54 56.95 -40.43
N PRO A 158 -21.34 56.65 -40.99
CA PRO A 158 -21.23 56.26 -42.39
C PRO A 158 -21.82 54.87 -42.69
N THR A 159 -21.79 53.96 -41.72
CA THR A 159 -22.27 52.58 -41.85
C THR A 159 -23.08 52.16 -40.61
N THR A 160 -23.95 51.16 -40.75
CA THR A 160 -24.60 50.56 -39.57
C THR A 160 -23.59 49.72 -38.78
N GLY A 161 -23.49 49.90 -37.47
CA GLY A 161 -22.63 49.09 -36.60
C GLY A 161 -22.35 49.74 -35.25
N VAL A 162 -21.40 49.15 -34.52
CA VAL A 162 -20.95 49.64 -33.19
C VAL A 162 -19.69 50.47 -33.32
N TYR A 163 -19.79 51.75 -33.00
CA TYR A 163 -18.69 52.71 -32.98
C TYR A 163 -18.02 52.73 -31.61
N THR A 164 -16.71 52.93 -31.56
CA THR A 164 -15.99 53.12 -30.29
C THR A 164 -15.72 54.59 -30.05
N ILE A 165 -16.05 55.08 -28.86
CA ILE A 165 -15.89 56.48 -28.46
C ILE A 165 -14.97 56.55 -27.26
N VAL A 166 -13.94 57.38 -27.41
CA VAL A 166 -12.91 57.61 -26.40
C VAL A 166 -13.00 59.05 -25.92
N PHE A 167 -13.11 59.22 -24.60
CA PHE A 167 -13.02 60.51 -23.93
C PHE A 167 -11.68 60.61 -23.21
N SER A 168 -10.92 61.67 -23.47
CA SER A 168 -9.67 61.96 -22.76
C SER A 168 -9.79 63.25 -21.95
N GLY A 169 -9.27 63.21 -20.72
CA GLY A 169 -9.20 64.39 -19.85
C GLY A 169 -8.17 65.43 -20.33
N PRO A 170 -8.10 66.61 -19.70
CA PRO A 170 -7.18 67.69 -20.09
C PRO A 170 -5.68 67.33 -20.16
N SER A 171 -5.24 66.30 -19.43
CA SER A 171 -3.86 65.77 -19.48
C SER A 171 -3.56 64.95 -20.74
N GLY A 172 -4.57 64.65 -21.56
CA GLY A 172 -4.44 63.81 -22.74
C GLY A 172 -4.36 62.31 -22.41
N GLU A 173 -3.93 61.53 -23.39
CA GLU A 173 -4.08 60.06 -23.36
C GLU A 173 -2.93 59.30 -22.71
N ASN A 174 -1.82 59.99 -22.45
CA ASN A 174 -0.57 59.42 -21.97
C ASN A 174 -0.22 59.95 -20.58
N SER A 175 -1.15 59.90 -19.63
CA SER A 175 -0.96 60.41 -18.28
C SER A 175 -1.58 59.49 -17.23
N ASN A 176 -0.98 59.51 -16.04
CA ASN A 176 -1.50 58.86 -14.83
C ASN A 176 -1.80 59.88 -13.72
N ASN A 177 -1.86 61.18 -14.03
CA ASN A 177 -2.09 62.20 -13.01
C ASN A 177 -3.46 62.02 -12.36
N GLU A 178 -3.49 62.07 -11.03
CA GLU A 178 -4.73 62.03 -10.25
C GLU A 178 -5.53 63.33 -10.39
N THR A 179 -6.84 63.18 -10.28
CA THR A 179 -7.81 64.21 -10.63
C THR A 179 -8.34 64.88 -9.37
N ALA A 180 -8.66 66.17 -9.44
CA ALA A 180 -9.36 66.85 -8.34
C ALA A 180 -10.88 66.64 -8.43
N SER A 181 -11.34 65.41 -8.68
CA SER A 181 -12.78 65.12 -8.70
C SER A 181 -13.40 65.52 -7.37
N THR A 182 -14.47 66.32 -7.40
CA THR A 182 -15.16 66.76 -6.18
C THR A 182 -16.25 65.77 -5.75
N GLY A 183 -16.60 64.81 -6.61
CA GLY A 183 -17.70 63.86 -6.38
C GLY A 183 -19.08 64.51 -6.21
N ASP A 184 -19.17 65.82 -6.49
CA ASP A 184 -20.36 66.64 -6.28
C ASP A 184 -21.36 66.42 -7.42
N ILE A 185 -22.55 65.94 -7.08
CA ILE A 185 -23.59 65.61 -8.04
C ILE A 185 -24.03 66.82 -8.88
N GLU A 186 -23.97 68.03 -8.31
CA GLU A 186 -24.39 69.27 -8.96
C GLU A 186 -23.25 70.01 -9.69
N LEU A 187 -22.03 69.47 -9.71
CA LEU A 187 -20.86 70.07 -10.39
C LEU A 187 -20.64 71.55 -10.05
N THR A 188 -20.78 71.93 -8.77
CA THR A 188 -20.70 73.33 -8.34
C THR A 188 -19.30 73.93 -8.44
N SER A 189 -18.26 73.09 -8.37
CA SER A 189 -16.86 73.52 -8.52
C SER A 189 -16.49 73.77 -9.98
N ALA A 190 -15.77 74.87 -10.24
CA ALA A 190 -15.18 75.16 -11.54
C ALA A 190 -14.11 74.13 -11.98
N ASP A 191 -13.54 73.39 -11.03
CA ASP A 191 -12.54 72.36 -11.31
C ASP A 191 -13.11 71.18 -12.11
N ASN A 192 -14.43 71.01 -12.12
CA ASN A 192 -15.13 70.04 -12.96
C ASN A 192 -15.09 70.38 -14.46
N PHE A 193 -14.68 71.59 -14.84
CA PHE A 193 -14.72 72.08 -16.22
C PHE A 193 -13.39 72.68 -16.69
N ASN A 194 -12.32 72.57 -15.89
CA ASN A 194 -11.01 73.13 -16.20
C ASN A 194 -9.92 72.04 -16.21
N SER A 195 -8.64 72.44 -16.29
CA SER A 195 -7.49 71.52 -16.39
C SER A 195 -7.26 70.64 -15.16
N LYS A 196 -7.90 70.92 -14.02
CA LYS A 196 -7.83 70.13 -12.78
C LYS A 196 -8.55 68.78 -12.86
N GLN A 197 -9.36 68.56 -13.90
CA GLN A 197 -9.87 67.22 -14.24
C GLN A 197 -8.75 66.25 -14.62
N THR A 198 -7.59 66.73 -15.09
CA THR A 198 -6.42 65.92 -15.46
C THR A 198 -6.73 64.74 -16.40
N THR A 199 -6.82 63.50 -15.92
CA THR A 199 -7.08 62.29 -16.71
C THR A 199 -8.56 61.86 -16.73
N SER A 200 -9.45 62.58 -16.03
CA SER A 200 -10.88 62.25 -15.94
C SER A 200 -11.77 63.23 -16.69
N VAL A 201 -13.03 62.87 -16.85
CA VAL A 201 -14.10 63.70 -17.44
C VAL A 201 -15.32 63.69 -16.52
N ALA A 202 -15.67 64.86 -15.99
CA ALA A 202 -16.75 65.01 -15.03
C ALA A 202 -18.15 64.93 -15.65
N ALA A 203 -18.37 65.59 -16.80
CA ALA A 203 -19.62 65.53 -17.56
C ALA A 203 -19.34 65.07 -18.99
N TRP A 204 -20.13 64.13 -19.47
CA TRP A 204 -19.96 63.54 -20.79
C TRP A 204 -21.31 63.04 -21.34
N ASP A 205 -21.44 63.03 -22.66
CA ASP A 205 -22.68 62.68 -23.33
C ASP A 205 -22.39 62.06 -24.70
N VAL A 206 -23.10 60.99 -25.03
CA VAL A 206 -23.12 60.34 -26.34
C VAL A 206 -24.57 60.04 -26.68
N THR A 207 -25.16 60.84 -27.55
CA THR A 207 -26.57 60.76 -27.91
C THR A 207 -26.71 60.38 -29.38
N VAL A 208 -27.54 59.37 -29.69
CA VAL A 208 -27.89 59.00 -31.08
C VAL A 208 -29.22 59.65 -31.47
N ARG A 209 -29.30 60.28 -32.66
CA ARG A 209 -30.52 60.84 -33.22
C ARG A 209 -30.71 60.48 -34.69
N SER A 210 -31.98 60.36 -35.09
CA SER A 210 -32.38 59.92 -36.43
C SER A 210 -32.08 60.92 -37.55
N SER A 211 -31.98 62.22 -37.26
CA SER A 211 -31.74 63.27 -38.26
C SER A 211 -31.04 64.49 -37.65
N ALA A 212 -30.52 65.37 -38.51
CA ALA A 212 -29.79 66.57 -38.09
C ALA A 212 -30.64 67.55 -37.26
N SER A 213 -31.94 67.65 -37.52
CA SER A 213 -32.86 68.54 -36.80
C SER A 213 -33.53 67.91 -35.59
N SER A 214 -33.36 66.59 -35.41
CA SER A 214 -34.02 65.86 -34.32
C SER A 214 -33.54 66.33 -32.96
N THR A 215 -34.49 66.42 -32.02
CA THR A 215 -34.26 66.63 -30.58
C THR A 215 -34.65 65.42 -29.75
N THR A 216 -35.00 64.30 -30.40
CA THR A 216 -35.41 63.05 -29.74
C THR A 216 -34.25 62.07 -29.74
N ASP A 217 -33.85 61.66 -28.54
CA ASP A 217 -32.73 60.76 -28.31
C ASP A 217 -33.19 59.29 -28.51
N ILE A 218 -32.38 58.50 -29.19
CA ILE A 218 -32.57 57.05 -29.32
C ILE A 218 -31.73 56.35 -28.25
N ASN A 219 -32.39 55.93 -27.17
CA ASN A 219 -31.73 55.33 -26.00
C ASN A 219 -31.51 53.82 -26.15
N GLY A 220 -30.74 53.26 -25.21
CA GLY A 220 -30.44 51.84 -25.14
C GLY A 220 -29.40 51.38 -26.15
N ARG A 221 -28.62 52.31 -26.72
CA ARG A 221 -27.63 52.05 -27.78
C ARG A 221 -26.18 52.24 -27.33
N LEU A 222 -25.97 52.98 -26.25
CA LEU A 222 -24.69 53.21 -25.62
C LEU A 222 -24.44 52.17 -24.52
N PHE A 223 -23.30 51.50 -24.62
CA PHE A 223 -22.81 50.55 -23.63
C PHE A 223 -21.30 50.61 -23.49
N THR A 224 -20.78 49.90 -22.50
CA THR A 224 -19.35 49.57 -22.39
C THR A 224 -19.23 48.17 -21.80
N TYR A 225 -18.10 47.51 -21.97
CA TYR A 225 -17.82 46.28 -21.25
C TYR A 225 -17.31 46.53 -19.82
N TYR A 226 -16.72 47.70 -19.58
CA TYR A 226 -16.32 48.14 -18.24
C TYR A 226 -16.28 49.66 -18.15
N PHE A 227 -16.56 50.19 -16.96
CA PHE A 227 -16.31 51.58 -16.63
C PHE A 227 -15.08 51.69 -15.73
N ALA A 228 -14.15 52.56 -16.09
CA ALA A 228 -13.12 53.04 -15.19
C ALA A 228 -13.59 54.37 -14.59
N PHE A 229 -13.92 54.35 -13.30
CA PHE A 229 -14.53 55.47 -12.60
C PHE A 229 -13.66 55.97 -11.45
N PHE A 230 -13.80 57.26 -11.16
CA PHE A 230 -13.12 57.91 -10.05
C PHE A 230 -14.04 58.91 -9.35
N THR A 231 -14.33 58.65 -8.07
CA THR A 231 -15.13 59.54 -7.22
C THR A 231 -14.26 60.64 -6.61
N GLY A 232 -12.96 60.39 -6.42
CA GLY A 232 -11.96 61.34 -5.93
C GLY A 232 -11.60 61.24 -4.45
N ASP A 233 -12.45 60.57 -3.67
CA ASP A 233 -12.25 60.32 -2.23
C ASP A 233 -13.29 59.27 -1.80
N ASN A 234 -13.13 58.72 -0.60
CA ASN A 234 -14.14 57.87 0.04
C ASN A 234 -15.28 58.71 0.67
N GLY A 235 -16.29 58.04 1.22
CA GLY A 235 -17.49 58.69 1.75
C GLY A 235 -18.38 59.29 0.64
N ARG A 236 -18.18 58.87 -0.61
CA ARG A 236 -18.84 59.38 -1.82
C ARG A 236 -19.62 58.26 -2.50
N TYR A 237 -20.84 58.04 -2.01
CA TYR A 237 -21.65 56.88 -2.38
C TYR A 237 -22.42 57.06 -3.70
N LEU A 238 -22.45 55.99 -4.50
CA LEU A 238 -23.05 55.93 -5.83
C LEU A 238 -24.42 55.22 -5.81
N ASN A 239 -25.40 55.77 -6.54
CA ASN A 239 -26.80 55.30 -6.52
C ASN A 239 -27.44 55.06 -7.90
N PHE A 240 -26.69 55.18 -8.99
CA PHE A 240 -27.26 55.02 -10.33
C PHE A 240 -27.43 53.53 -10.71
N PRO A 241 -28.39 53.21 -11.61
CA PRO A 241 -28.50 51.89 -12.20
C PRO A 241 -27.60 51.72 -13.43
N VAL A 242 -27.23 50.47 -13.72
CA VAL A 242 -26.70 50.03 -15.03
C VAL A 242 -27.42 48.75 -15.47
N TYR A 243 -27.39 48.47 -16.77
CA TYR A 243 -28.18 47.41 -17.39
C TYR A 243 -27.28 46.46 -18.21
N PRO A 244 -26.63 45.47 -17.59
CA PRO A 244 -25.83 44.50 -18.30
C PRO A 244 -26.67 43.43 -18.98
N VAL A 245 -26.16 42.93 -20.11
CA VAL A 245 -26.69 41.78 -20.84
C VAL A 245 -25.62 40.70 -20.97
N THR A 246 -25.96 39.47 -20.59
CA THR A 246 -25.06 38.31 -20.72
C THR A 246 -24.98 37.86 -22.17
N THR A 247 -23.93 37.08 -22.49
CA THR A 247 -23.70 36.58 -23.87
C THR A 247 -24.80 35.64 -24.37
N ASP A 248 -25.56 35.04 -23.46
CA ASP A 248 -26.72 34.16 -23.70
C ASP A 248 -28.08 34.85 -23.54
N GLY A 249 -28.09 36.19 -23.40
CA GLY A 249 -29.30 37.02 -23.57
C GLY A 249 -30.09 37.32 -22.30
N TYR A 250 -29.58 36.97 -21.10
CA TYR A 250 -30.21 37.40 -19.85
C TYR A 250 -29.89 38.87 -19.57
N GLN A 251 -30.91 39.62 -19.17
CA GLN A 251 -30.83 41.05 -18.92
C GLN A 251 -31.02 41.34 -17.44
N TYR A 252 -30.16 42.21 -16.89
CA TYR A 252 -30.22 42.60 -15.50
C TYR A 252 -30.32 44.12 -15.33
N GLU A 253 -30.87 44.56 -14.19
CA GLU A 253 -30.71 45.91 -13.65
C GLU A 253 -29.86 45.82 -12.39
N ILE A 254 -28.77 46.60 -12.34
CA ILE A 254 -27.87 46.68 -11.18
C ILE A 254 -27.97 48.08 -10.60
N LYS A 255 -28.60 48.22 -9.43
CA LYS A 255 -28.66 49.49 -8.68
C LYS A 255 -27.58 49.51 -7.61
N LEU A 256 -26.60 50.40 -7.75
CA LEU A 256 -25.42 50.43 -6.86
C LEU A 256 -25.76 50.63 -5.38
N ARG A 257 -26.87 51.33 -5.05
CA ARG A 257 -27.40 51.53 -3.69
C ARG A 257 -26.29 51.72 -2.65
N GLY A 258 -25.67 52.89 -2.66
CA GLY A 258 -24.75 53.27 -1.59
C GLY A 258 -23.37 52.63 -1.66
N THR A 259 -22.96 52.08 -2.81
CA THR A 259 -21.58 51.62 -3.05
C THR A 259 -20.65 52.83 -2.99
N ASP A 260 -19.61 52.78 -2.17
CA ASP A 260 -18.69 53.89 -1.89
C ASP A 260 -17.26 53.51 -2.29
N PRO A 261 -16.92 53.64 -3.59
CA PRO A 261 -15.59 53.43 -4.12
C PRO A 261 -14.78 54.74 -4.18
N ASN A 262 -13.45 54.67 -4.22
CA ASN A 262 -12.59 55.80 -4.63
C ASN A 262 -12.23 55.75 -6.13
N GLY A 263 -11.24 54.92 -6.48
CA GLY A 263 -10.94 54.53 -7.86
C GLY A 263 -11.38 53.09 -8.05
N PHE A 264 -12.14 52.80 -9.10
CA PHE A 264 -12.68 51.45 -9.27
C PHE A 264 -13.01 51.14 -10.72
N ILE A 265 -13.13 49.84 -10.99
CA ILE A 265 -13.67 49.34 -12.24
C ILE A 265 -15.03 48.70 -11.97
N LEU A 266 -16.04 49.08 -12.75
CA LEU A 266 -17.35 48.45 -12.77
C LEU A 266 -17.48 47.60 -14.03
N TYR A 267 -17.69 46.30 -13.87
CA TYR A 267 -17.92 45.38 -14.98
C TYR A 267 -18.66 44.13 -14.52
N GLY A 268 -19.06 43.30 -15.50
CA GLY A 268 -19.61 41.98 -15.23
C GLY A 268 -18.98 40.91 -16.12
N ASN A 269 -18.94 39.68 -15.60
CA ASN A 269 -18.41 38.52 -16.29
C ASN A 269 -19.10 37.22 -15.82
N GLN A 270 -18.78 36.09 -16.45
CA GLN A 270 -19.43 34.79 -16.21
C GLN A 270 -18.93 34.04 -14.96
N VAL A 271 -17.74 34.35 -14.45
CA VAL A 271 -17.02 33.49 -13.49
C VAL A 271 -16.61 34.20 -12.18
N GLY A 272 -16.76 35.52 -12.14
CA GLY A 272 -16.24 36.39 -11.09
C GLY A 272 -14.72 36.48 -11.15
N PHE A 273 -14.08 35.55 -10.45
CA PHE A 273 -12.65 35.39 -10.33
C PHE A 273 -12.25 33.93 -10.58
N TYR A 274 -10.97 33.67 -10.84
CA TYR A 274 -10.44 32.31 -10.96
C TYR A 274 -9.69 31.89 -9.70
N ASP A 275 -9.80 30.59 -9.38
CA ASP A 275 -8.91 29.92 -8.45
C ASP A 275 -7.47 29.89 -8.98
N SER A 276 -6.56 29.40 -8.16
CA SER A 276 -5.12 29.18 -8.38
C SER A 276 -4.74 28.40 -9.65
N ASP A 277 -5.68 27.69 -10.28
CA ASP A 277 -5.47 27.00 -11.56
C ASP A 277 -5.70 27.90 -12.80
N GLY A 278 -6.18 29.13 -12.58
CA GLY A 278 -6.49 30.11 -13.62
C GLY A 278 -7.68 29.74 -14.51
N LYS A 279 -8.51 28.77 -14.11
CA LYS A 279 -9.61 28.23 -14.93
C LYS A 279 -10.90 28.00 -14.16
N THR A 280 -10.81 27.51 -12.92
CA THR A 280 -11.99 27.18 -12.12
C THR A 280 -12.61 28.47 -11.57
N PRO A 281 -13.92 28.71 -11.78
CA PRO A 281 -14.61 29.84 -11.15
C PRO A 281 -14.56 29.75 -9.64
N LEU A 282 -14.20 30.87 -8.99
CA LEU A 282 -13.84 30.88 -7.58
C LEU A 282 -15.05 30.92 -6.63
N TYR A 283 -16.12 31.67 -6.98
CA TYR A 283 -17.30 31.87 -6.12
C TYR A 283 -16.97 32.39 -4.71
N HIS A 284 -15.89 33.16 -4.59
CA HIS A 284 -15.47 33.86 -3.37
C HIS A 284 -14.82 35.18 -3.74
N ASP A 285 -14.67 36.06 -2.77
CA ASP A 285 -13.87 37.28 -2.89
C ASP A 285 -12.38 36.97 -3.11
N VAL A 286 -11.65 37.94 -3.68
CA VAL A 286 -10.19 37.89 -3.77
C VAL A 286 -9.55 38.95 -2.88
N LEU A 287 -8.44 38.57 -2.25
CA LEU A 287 -7.62 39.44 -1.42
C LEU A 287 -6.33 39.79 -2.17
N ALA A 288 -5.93 41.06 -2.15
CA ALA A 288 -4.73 41.51 -2.82
C ALA A 288 -3.80 42.28 -1.89
N LYS A 289 -2.58 42.52 -2.37
CA LYS A 289 -1.54 43.27 -1.63
C LYS A 289 -1.96 44.72 -1.32
N ASP A 290 -2.54 45.39 -2.30
CA ASP A 290 -2.88 46.81 -2.28
C ASP A 290 -4.10 47.11 -3.19
N ASN A 291 -4.48 48.39 -3.25
CA ASN A 291 -5.62 48.91 -3.99
C ASN A 291 -5.54 48.71 -5.52
N THR A 292 -4.37 48.37 -6.07
CA THR A 292 -4.25 48.06 -7.51
C THR A 292 -4.70 46.64 -7.84
N LEU A 293 -5.00 45.83 -6.81
CA LEU A 293 -5.30 44.40 -6.88
C LEU A 293 -4.18 43.58 -7.53
N SER A 294 -2.91 43.93 -7.26
CA SER A 294 -1.76 43.23 -7.83
C SER A 294 -0.56 43.15 -6.87
N PRO A 295 -0.03 41.94 -6.56
CA PRO A 295 -0.58 40.64 -6.89
C PRO A 295 -1.83 40.32 -6.05
N VAL A 296 -2.72 39.52 -6.61
CA VAL A 296 -3.79 38.85 -5.88
C VAL A 296 -3.20 37.62 -5.15
N GLU A 297 -3.69 37.30 -3.96
CA GLU A 297 -3.12 36.26 -3.11
C GLU A 297 -3.39 34.83 -3.60
N ALA A 298 -2.53 33.90 -3.14
CA ALA A 298 -2.67 32.46 -3.31
C ALA A 298 -2.83 31.97 -4.77
N GLY A 299 -2.36 32.74 -5.75
CA GLY A 299 -2.46 32.40 -7.17
C GLY A 299 -3.85 32.61 -7.78
N THR A 300 -4.82 33.10 -7.01
CA THR A 300 -6.13 33.51 -7.55
C THR A 300 -5.96 34.69 -8.51
N SER A 301 -6.94 34.91 -9.40
CA SER A 301 -6.83 35.97 -10.41
C SER A 301 -8.16 36.56 -10.84
N LEU A 302 -8.12 37.79 -11.36
CA LEU A 302 -9.29 38.45 -11.92
C LEU A 302 -9.68 37.83 -13.27
N SER A 303 -10.98 37.79 -13.56
CA SER A 303 -11.49 37.52 -14.92
C SER A 303 -11.68 38.81 -15.70
N ARG A 304 -11.65 38.73 -17.04
CA ARG A 304 -11.85 39.92 -17.88
C ARG A 304 -13.33 40.32 -17.94
N PRO A 305 -13.63 41.60 -18.21
CA PRO A 305 -14.98 42.02 -18.55
C PRO A 305 -15.51 41.31 -19.79
N GLN A 306 -16.76 40.86 -19.75
CA GLN A 306 -17.41 40.16 -20.86
C GLN A 306 -18.73 40.78 -21.30
N TYR A 307 -19.47 41.38 -20.37
CA TYR A 307 -20.87 41.72 -20.60
C TYR A 307 -21.06 43.19 -20.93
N ALA A 308 -21.75 43.43 -22.05
CA ALA A 308 -22.13 44.77 -22.47
C ALA A 308 -23.07 45.39 -21.43
N THR A 309 -22.67 46.53 -20.88
CA THR A 309 -23.35 47.22 -19.79
C THR A 309 -23.87 48.57 -20.26
N PHE A 310 -25.19 48.69 -20.31
CA PHE A 310 -25.90 49.88 -20.79
C PHE A 310 -26.24 50.85 -19.65
N LEU A 311 -26.48 52.11 -19.99
CA LEU A 311 -26.90 53.16 -19.04
C LEU A 311 -28.42 53.29 -18.95
N ASN A 312 -29.14 52.75 -19.93
CA ASN A 312 -30.59 52.64 -19.99
C ASN A 312 -30.96 51.17 -20.27
N PRO A 313 -32.23 50.77 -20.08
CA PRO A 313 -32.72 49.53 -20.66
C PRO A 313 -32.38 49.48 -22.16
N LEU A 314 -31.79 48.36 -22.60
CA LEU A 314 -31.20 48.24 -23.93
C LEU A 314 -32.26 48.31 -25.06
N ASP A 315 -31.88 48.87 -26.19
CA ASP A 315 -32.62 48.76 -27.45
C ASP A 315 -32.30 47.40 -28.06
N THR A 316 -33.32 46.55 -28.23
CA THR A 316 -33.16 45.19 -28.77
C THR A 316 -32.52 45.14 -30.16
N GLN A 317 -32.57 46.22 -30.94
CA GLN A 317 -31.88 46.30 -32.24
C GLN A 317 -30.36 46.19 -32.10
N THR A 318 -29.82 46.58 -30.96
CA THR A 318 -28.38 46.55 -30.67
C THR A 318 -27.83 45.15 -30.51
N LEU A 319 -28.65 44.21 -30.00
CA LEU A 319 -28.22 42.88 -29.58
C LEU A 319 -27.48 42.14 -30.68
N SER A 320 -27.95 42.23 -31.92
CA SER A 320 -27.33 41.58 -33.09
C SER A 320 -25.92 42.09 -33.42
N SER A 321 -25.53 43.25 -32.90
CA SER A 321 -24.26 43.91 -33.18
C SER A 321 -23.30 43.93 -31.98
N ILE A 322 -23.70 43.38 -30.83
CA ILE A 322 -22.84 43.31 -29.63
C ILE A 322 -21.84 42.17 -29.80
N ASP A 323 -20.55 42.48 -29.65
CA ASP A 323 -19.51 41.46 -29.60
C ASP A 323 -19.61 40.65 -28.30
N ARG A 324 -19.51 39.34 -28.40
CA ARG A 324 -19.47 38.41 -27.27
C ARG A 324 -18.03 38.03 -27.01
N TYR A 325 -17.62 38.05 -25.75
CA TYR A 325 -16.27 37.68 -25.35
C TYR A 325 -16.31 36.47 -24.41
N ARG A 326 -15.31 35.61 -24.50
CA ARG A 326 -15.06 34.52 -23.55
C ARG A 326 -14.48 35.06 -22.23
N PRO A 327 -14.49 34.26 -21.15
CA PRO A 327 -13.96 34.70 -19.86
C PRO A 327 -12.47 35.10 -19.87
N ASP A 328 -11.70 34.63 -20.85
CA ASP A 328 -10.30 35.04 -21.09
C ASP A 328 -10.17 36.35 -21.89
N GLY A 329 -11.29 36.97 -22.27
CA GLY A 329 -11.40 38.18 -23.07
C GLY A 329 -11.15 38.00 -24.57
N THR A 330 -11.12 36.77 -25.08
CA THR A 330 -11.09 36.51 -26.52
C THR A 330 -12.47 36.68 -27.15
N LEU A 331 -12.53 37.14 -28.41
CA LEU A 331 -13.78 37.33 -29.13
C LEU A 331 -14.42 35.96 -29.49
N ASP A 332 -15.69 35.78 -29.15
CA ASP A 332 -16.51 34.58 -29.37
C ASP A 332 -17.61 34.78 -30.44
N GLY A 333 -17.47 35.85 -31.23
CA GLY A 333 -18.40 36.25 -32.28
C GLY A 333 -19.29 37.43 -31.88
N THR A 334 -20.20 37.81 -32.78
CA THR A 334 -21.07 38.98 -32.62
C THR A 334 -22.55 38.54 -32.61
N GLY A 335 -23.35 39.15 -31.75
CA GLY A 335 -24.79 38.91 -31.63
C GLY A 335 -25.18 38.21 -30.33
N VAL A 336 -25.98 38.89 -29.52
CA VAL A 336 -26.61 38.36 -28.30
C VAL A 336 -28.05 37.93 -28.63
N PRO A 337 -28.53 36.76 -28.18
CA PRO A 337 -29.90 36.32 -28.45
C PRO A 337 -30.92 37.20 -27.73
N LEU A 338 -32.04 37.50 -28.40
CA LEU A 338 -33.13 38.28 -27.84
C LEU A 338 -33.90 37.53 -26.75
N ILE A 339 -34.11 36.23 -26.97
CA ILE A 339 -34.81 35.34 -26.04
C ILE A 339 -33.74 34.44 -25.40
N PRO A 340 -33.51 34.53 -24.08
CA PRO A 340 -32.57 33.64 -23.40
C PRO A 340 -33.05 32.19 -23.46
N THR A 341 -32.09 31.27 -23.56
CA THR A 341 -32.40 29.83 -23.58
C THR A 341 -32.57 29.33 -22.14
N VAL A 342 -33.70 28.69 -21.84
CA VAL A 342 -33.90 28.03 -20.54
C VAL A 342 -32.93 26.85 -20.42
N PRO A 343 -32.04 26.81 -19.41
CA PRO A 343 -31.07 25.74 -19.28
C PRO A 343 -31.71 24.43 -18.86
N SER A 344 -31.22 23.34 -19.45
CA SER A 344 -31.58 21.97 -19.08
C SER A 344 -30.32 21.11 -18.93
N VAL A 345 -30.42 20.11 -18.07
CA VAL A 345 -29.42 19.07 -17.90
C VAL A 345 -30.12 17.70 -17.89
N ASP A 346 -29.53 16.70 -18.53
CA ASP A 346 -30.02 15.32 -18.53
C ASP A 346 -28.86 14.32 -18.53
N SER A 347 -29.19 13.03 -18.37
CA SER A 347 -28.25 11.93 -18.53
C SER A 347 -27.01 12.01 -17.63
N LEU A 348 -27.17 12.49 -16.39
CA LEU A 348 -26.07 12.49 -15.41
C LEU A 348 -25.68 11.04 -15.08
N ASN A 349 -24.42 10.70 -15.35
CA ASN A 349 -23.83 9.41 -15.07
C ASN A 349 -22.47 9.60 -14.39
N PHE A 350 -22.10 8.62 -13.55
CA PHE A 350 -20.76 8.52 -12.97
C PHE A 350 -20.07 7.25 -13.47
N LEU A 351 -18.88 7.41 -14.03
CA LEU A 351 -17.96 6.34 -14.39
C LEU A 351 -16.82 6.30 -13.37
N GLY A 352 -16.89 5.38 -12.42
CA GLY A 352 -15.84 5.14 -11.44
C GLY A 352 -14.66 4.38 -12.03
N THR A 353 -13.52 4.49 -11.36
CA THR A 353 -12.23 3.88 -11.75
C THR A 353 -12.18 2.36 -11.64
N ALA A 354 -13.09 1.73 -10.88
CA ALA A 354 -13.13 0.28 -10.74
C ALA A 354 -14.06 -0.35 -11.80
N SER A 355 -15.35 -0.01 -11.78
CA SER A 355 -16.33 -0.45 -12.79
C SER A 355 -17.66 0.28 -12.64
N GLY A 356 -18.31 0.65 -13.76
CA GLY A 356 -19.63 1.28 -13.73
C GLY A 356 -19.61 2.55 -12.86
N ASN A 357 -20.54 2.66 -11.90
CA ASN A 357 -20.58 3.77 -10.94
C ASN A 357 -19.74 3.57 -9.67
N THR A 358 -18.77 2.63 -9.71
CA THR A 358 -17.98 2.25 -8.54
C THR A 358 -16.52 2.64 -8.70
N SER A 359 -15.97 3.30 -7.68
CA SER A 359 -14.60 3.78 -7.61
C SER A 359 -13.86 3.17 -6.42
N SER A 360 -12.54 3.01 -6.54
CA SER A 360 -11.69 2.68 -5.39
C SER A 360 -11.48 3.91 -4.51
N LEU A 361 -11.33 3.68 -3.20
CA LEU A 361 -11.05 4.71 -2.20
C LEU A 361 -9.95 5.67 -2.67
N GLY A 362 -10.25 6.97 -2.72
CA GLY A 362 -9.30 8.02 -3.09
C GLY A 362 -8.94 8.12 -4.58
N THR A 363 -9.64 7.40 -5.47
CA THR A 363 -9.33 7.44 -6.91
C THR A 363 -10.35 8.21 -7.75
N GLY A 364 -11.60 8.29 -7.29
CA GLY A 364 -12.65 9.08 -7.95
C GLY A 364 -13.12 8.51 -9.29
N GLY A 365 -13.36 9.37 -10.28
CA GLY A 365 -13.91 8.94 -11.56
C GLY A 365 -14.30 10.12 -12.44
N THR A 366 -15.21 9.89 -13.38
CA THR A 366 -15.67 10.91 -14.33
C THR A 366 -17.18 11.01 -14.32
N PHE A 367 -17.71 12.20 -14.13
CA PHE A 367 -19.12 12.52 -14.36
C PHE A 367 -19.34 12.90 -15.81
N THR A 368 -20.44 12.43 -16.39
CA THR A 368 -20.90 12.86 -17.72
C THR A 368 -22.36 13.27 -17.66
N PHE A 369 -22.74 14.32 -18.38
CA PHE A 369 -24.12 14.79 -18.49
C PHE A 369 -24.31 15.56 -19.80
N ASN A 370 -25.54 15.68 -20.31
CA ASN A 370 -25.82 16.55 -21.46
C ASN A 370 -26.44 17.86 -20.99
N THR A 371 -26.16 18.95 -21.71
CA THR A 371 -26.84 20.23 -21.51
C THR A 371 -27.17 20.90 -22.85
N ASN A 372 -28.17 21.78 -22.88
CA ASN A 372 -28.54 22.58 -24.06
C ASN A 372 -27.82 23.94 -24.14
N ILE A 373 -27.04 24.32 -23.11
CA ILE A 373 -26.38 25.63 -23.03
C ILE A 373 -24.86 25.51 -22.93
N THR A 374 -24.16 26.60 -23.27
CA THR A 374 -22.83 26.91 -22.72
C THR A 374 -23.04 27.69 -21.43
N GLY A 375 -22.14 27.58 -20.45
CA GLY A 375 -22.34 28.24 -19.15
C GLY A 375 -21.46 27.64 -18.08
N ASN A 376 -21.87 27.71 -16.82
CA ASN A 376 -21.17 27.04 -15.72
C ASN A 376 -21.96 25.82 -15.25
N TYR A 377 -21.26 24.83 -14.69
CA TYR A 377 -21.88 23.72 -13.99
C TYR A 377 -21.50 23.72 -12.51
N GLU A 378 -22.36 23.12 -11.71
CA GLU A 378 -22.08 22.74 -10.33
C GLU A 378 -22.48 21.27 -10.12
N ILE A 379 -21.52 20.45 -9.72
CA ILE A 379 -21.76 19.06 -9.29
C ILE A 379 -21.49 19.00 -7.78
N VAL A 380 -22.45 18.49 -7.02
CA VAL A 380 -22.31 18.24 -5.58
C VAL A 380 -22.47 16.75 -5.30
N ILE A 381 -21.43 16.14 -4.74
CA ILE A 381 -21.45 14.78 -4.18
C ILE A 381 -21.79 14.89 -2.70
N SER A 382 -22.94 14.35 -2.31
CA SER A 382 -23.43 14.42 -0.94
C SER A 382 -22.90 13.25 -0.10
N ARG A 383 -22.31 13.55 1.07
CA ARG A 383 -21.78 12.55 2.01
C ARG A 383 -22.87 11.73 2.67
N ASP A 384 -23.97 12.37 3.04
CA ASP A 384 -25.13 11.75 3.71
C ASP A 384 -26.26 11.41 2.73
N SER A 385 -26.10 11.77 1.45
CA SER A 385 -27.09 11.62 0.38
C SER A 385 -28.33 12.51 0.49
N SER A 386 -28.37 13.44 1.44
CA SER A 386 -29.50 14.35 1.67
C SER A 386 -29.11 15.82 1.67
N ASP A 387 -27.97 16.15 2.25
CA ASP A 387 -27.39 17.48 2.28
C ASP A 387 -26.54 17.72 1.02
N PHE A 388 -26.93 18.71 0.23
CA PHE A 388 -26.24 19.13 -0.98
C PHE A 388 -25.73 20.57 -0.86
N ASP A 389 -25.48 21.05 0.35
CA ASP A 389 -24.75 22.28 0.57
C ASP A 389 -23.33 22.14 -0.01
N PRO A 390 -22.95 22.94 -1.03
CA PRO A 390 -21.62 22.86 -1.65
C PRO A 390 -20.51 23.34 -0.70
N THR A 391 -20.85 24.00 0.40
CA THR A 391 -19.91 24.50 1.42
C THR A 391 -19.69 23.53 2.58
N ASN A 392 -20.48 22.45 2.66
CA ASN A 392 -20.25 21.40 3.66
C ASN A 392 -18.90 20.73 3.38
N SER A 393 -18.04 20.69 4.39
CA SER A 393 -16.66 20.19 4.30
C SER A 393 -16.58 18.68 4.00
N GLN A 394 -17.66 17.93 4.29
CA GLN A 394 -17.75 16.48 4.04
C GLN A 394 -18.26 16.14 2.64
N ASN A 395 -18.96 17.08 1.99
CA ASN A 395 -19.41 16.96 0.62
C ASN A 395 -18.25 17.21 -0.35
N ARG A 396 -18.48 16.99 -1.64
CA ARG A 396 -17.59 17.49 -2.69
C ARG A 396 -18.33 18.38 -3.66
N VAL A 397 -17.85 19.60 -3.88
CA VAL A 397 -18.28 20.46 -4.98
C VAL A 397 -17.27 20.45 -6.13
N LEU A 398 -17.76 20.41 -7.37
CA LEU A 398 -16.98 20.59 -8.59
C LEU A 398 -17.68 21.65 -9.44
N ARG A 399 -16.93 22.66 -9.87
CA ARG A 399 -17.42 23.76 -10.71
C ARG A 399 -16.51 23.94 -11.92
N GLY A 400 -17.07 24.48 -12.99
CA GLY A 400 -16.30 24.76 -14.20
C GLY A 400 -17.15 25.38 -15.31
N VAL A 401 -16.46 25.84 -16.35
CA VAL A 401 -17.06 26.48 -17.53
C VAL A 401 -17.26 25.44 -18.64
N MET A 402 -18.47 25.34 -19.16
CA MET A 402 -18.85 24.56 -20.33
C MET A 402 -18.80 25.45 -21.58
N ASN A 403 -17.79 25.23 -22.41
CA ASN A 403 -17.58 26.01 -23.64
C ASN A 403 -18.44 25.53 -24.82
N THR A 404 -19.10 24.39 -24.70
CA THR A 404 -20.00 23.82 -25.72
C THR A 404 -21.26 23.30 -25.05
N SER A 405 -22.40 23.35 -25.76
CA SER A 405 -23.57 22.55 -25.39
C SER A 405 -23.38 21.09 -25.82
N GLY A 406 -24.26 20.20 -25.35
CA GLY A 406 -24.19 18.75 -25.55
C GLY A 406 -23.51 18.04 -24.39
N LEU A 407 -22.85 16.92 -24.69
CA LEU A 407 -22.20 16.05 -23.71
C LEU A 407 -21.01 16.75 -23.03
N GLN A 408 -21.03 16.76 -21.71
CA GLN A 408 -19.96 17.25 -20.84
C GLN A 408 -19.31 16.09 -20.09
N SER A 409 -18.05 16.29 -19.71
CA SER A 409 -17.26 15.33 -18.94
C SER A 409 -16.45 16.06 -17.86
N VAL A 410 -16.57 15.64 -16.61
CA VAL A 410 -15.96 16.28 -15.45
C VAL A 410 -15.27 15.23 -14.58
N SER A 411 -13.96 15.35 -14.41
CA SER A 411 -13.19 14.44 -13.56
C SER A 411 -13.30 14.80 -12.08
N TRP A 412 -13.30 13.77 -11.24
CA TRP A 412 -13.24 13.85 -9.79
C TRP A 412 -12.11 12.96 -9.27
N ASN A 413 -11.36 13.45 -8.29
CA ASN A 413 -10.19 12.78 -7.71
C ASN A 413 -10.52 11.87 -6.50
N GLY A 414 -11.79 11.66 -6.16
CA GLY A 414 -12.16 10.79 -5.05
C GLY A 414 -12.09 11.45 -3.67
N LYS A 415 -11.90 12.76 -3.60
CA LYS A 415 -11.78 13.52 -2.34
C LYS A 415 -12.98 14.41 -2.06
N ASP A 416 -13.23 14.73 -0.81
CA ASP A 416 -14.23 15.72 -0.38
C ASP A 416 -13.67 17.17 -0.42
N ASN A 417 -14.44 18.12 0.11
CA ASN A 417 -14.08 19.54 0.18
C ASN A 417 -12.94 19.82 1.18
N SER A 418 -12.71 18.92 2.15
CA SER A 418 -11.61 19.02 3.12
C SER A 418 -10.31 18.44 2.57
N GLY A 419 -10.36 17.75 1.41
CA GLY A 419 -9.23 17.09 0.78
C GLY A 419 -8.99 15.67 1.28
N ASP A 420 -9.89 15.15 2.12
CA ASP A 420 -9.88 13.77 2.59
C ASP A 420 -10.51 12.84 1.55
N ASN A 421 -10.11 11.56 1.57
CA ASN A 421 -10.73 10.57 0.69
C ASN A 421 -12.22 10.41 1.04
N PHE A 422 -13.07 10.39 0.03
CA PHE A 422 -14.47 10.04 0.21
C PHE A 422 -14.55 8.60 0.73
N PRO A 423 -15.25 8.32 1.84
CA PRO A 423 -15.16 7.05 2.55
C PRO A 423 -15.82 5.94 1.75
N VAL A 424 -15.44 4.71 2.09
CA VAL A 424 -16.10 3.50 1.57
C VAL A 424 -17.57 3.54 1.91
N GLY A 425 -18.41 3.37 0.91
CA GLY A 425 -19.86 3.42 1.03
C GLY A 425 -20.55 3.25 -0.30
N THR A 426 -21.84 2.95 -0.24
CA THR A 426 -22.66 2.70 -1.43
C THR A 426 -23.77 3.73 -1.56
N ASN A 427 -24.15 4.02 -2.79
CA ASN A 427 -25.30 4.85 -3.14
C ASN A 427 -25.21 6.32 -2.67
N TYR A 428 -23.99 6.89 -2.61
CA TYR A 428 -23.82 8.32 -2.43
C TYR A 428 -24.51 9.07 -3.57
N GLN A 429 -25.38 10.01 -3.22
CA GLN A 429 -26.12 10.76 -4.21
C GLN A 429 -25.32 11.97 -4.71
N VAL A 430 -25.28 12.12 -6.02
CA VAL A 430 -24.71 13.27 -6.71
C VAL A 430 -25.81 14.08 -7.34
N ARG A 431 -25.70 15.41 -7.31
CA ARG A 431 -26.54 16.34 -8.07
C ARG A 431 -25.71 17.14 -9.05
N VAL A 432 -26.24 17.37 -10.24
CA VAL A 432 -25.73 18.37 -11.17
C VAL A 432 -26.79 19.43 -11.44
N LYS A 433 -26.35 20.68 -11.55
CA LYS A 433 -27.10 21.79 -12.13
C LYS A 433 -26.17 22.56 -13.07
N VAL A 434 -26.77 23.21 -14.06
CA VAL A 434 -26.07 24.15 -14.93
C VAL A 434 -26.70 25.53 -14.82
N HIS A 435 -25.89 26.55 -15.02
CA HIS A 435 -26.24 27.95 -14.82
C HIS A 435 -26.27 28.67 -16.17
N ALA A 436 -27.44 29.21 -16.54
CA ALA A 436 -27.56 30.18 -17.62
C ALA A 436 -27.61 31.59 -17.06
N GLY A 437 -27.29 32.57 -17.90
CA GLY A 437 -27.33 33.98 -17.54
C GLY A 437 -26.44 34.32 -16.36
N GLU A 438 -25.43 33.50 -16.05
CA GLU A 438 -24.63 33.71 -14.85
C GLU A 438 -23.88 35.03 -14.94
N TYR A 439 -24.16 35.89 -13.97
CA TYR A 439 -23.67 37.25 -13.89
C TYR A 439 -22.98 37.46 -12.56
N HIS A 440 -21.66 37.57 -12.61
CA HIS A 440 -20.85 38.05 -11.51
C HIS A 440 -20.66 39.56 -11.64
N PHE A 441 -20.68 40.27 -10.50
CA PHE A 441 -20.47 41.71 -10.38
C PHE A 441 -19.29 42.01 -9.45
N PRO A 442 -18.04 41.88 -9.96
CA PRO A 442 -16.86 42.22 -9.20
C PRO A 442 -16.83 43.70 -8.81
N LEU A 443 -16.87 43.97 -7.52
CA LEU A 443 -16.57 45.27 -6.94
C LEU A 443 -15.07 45.31 -6.63
N LEU A 444 -14.30 45.93 -7.53
CA LEU A 444 -12.85 46.06 -7.37
C LEU A 444 -12.52 47.30 -6.54
N ASP A 445 -11.94 47.08 -5.35
CA ASP A 445 -11.50 48.14 -4.44
C ASP A 445 -12.63 49.12 -4.08
N ALA A 446 -13.86 48.62 -3.92
CA ALA A 446 -14.98 49.39 -3.41
C ALA A 446 -14.98 49.30 -1.88
N GLU A 447 -14.54 50.34 -1.20
CA GLU A 447 -14.14 50.28 0.20
C GLU A 447 -15.32 50.02 1.14
N ASN A 448 -16.49 50.60 0.84
CA ASN A 448 -17.67 50.47 1.69
C ASN A 448 -18.98 50.26 0.90
N ASN A 449 -19.98 49.67 1.56
CA ASN A 449 -21.38 49.74 1.15
C ASN A 449 -22.31 49.76 2.38
N PHE A 450 -22.84 50.94 2.72
CA PHE A 450 -23.66 51.13 3.92
C PHE A 450 -25.14 50.80 3.74
N SER A 451 -25.57 50.58 2.50
CA SER A 451 -26.98 50.28 2.20
C SER A 451 -27.22 48.81 1.91
N GLY A 452 -26.16 47.99 1.82
CA GLY A 452 -26.25 46.55 1.52
C GLY A 452 -26.57 46.28 0.05
N GLY A 453 -26.20 47.21 -0.82
CA GLY A 453 -26.26 47.05 -2.28
C GLY A 453 -25.03 46.33 -2.85
N PRO A 454 -24.97 46.19 -4.18
CA PRO A 454 -25.99 46.57 -5.15
C PRO A 454 -27.23 45.67 -5.10
N THR A 455 -28.37 46.18 -5.58
CA THR A 455 -29.52 45.32 -5.93
C THR A 455 -29.40 44.88 -7.37
N ILE A 456 -29.44 43.57 -7.59
CA ILE A 456 -29.38 42.93 -8.91
C ILE A 456 -30.78 42.38 -9.19
N THR A 457 -31.37 42.73 -10.33
CA THR A 457 -32.72 42.27 -10.73
C THR A 457 -32.69 41.70 -12.13
N MET A 458 -33.07 40.44 -12.32
CA MET A 458 -33.30 39.84 -13.63
C MET A 458 -34.59 40.39 -14.26
N LEU A 459 -34.49 40.88 -15.49
CA LEU A 459 -35.56 41.65 -16.15
C LEU A 459 -36.40 40.85 -17.15
N ASN A 460 -35.79 39.91 -17.87
CA ASN A 460 -36.42 39.26 -19.04
C ASN A 460 -36.73 37.77 -18.86
N SER A 461 -36.71 37.26 -17.61
CA SER A 461 -37.14 35.90 -17.28
C SER A 461 -37.69 35.82 -15.85
N SER A 462 -38.38 34.72 -15.53
CA SER A 462 -38.85 34.40 -14.17
C SER A 462 -37.91 33.37 -13.55
N ASN A 463 -36.95 33.84 -12.74
CA ASN A 463 -35.95 33.01 -12.10
C ASN A 463 -36.61 32.12 -11.03
N PRO A 464 -36.44 30.77 -11.08
CA PRO A 464 -36.94 29.86 -10.05
C PRO A 464 -36.45 30.17 -8.63
N LEU A 465 -35.29 30.81 -8.49
CA LEU A 465 -34.74 31.23 -7.20
C LEU A 465 -35.27 32.60 -6.75
N GLY A 466 -35.95 33.34 -7.63
CA GLY A 466 -36.37 34.74 -7.44
C GLY A 466 -35.53 35.71 -8.27
N ASN A 467 -36.17 36.72 -8.88
CA ASN A 467 -35.49 37.64 -9.81
C ASN A 467 -34.47 38.58 -9.14
N THR A 468 -34.52 38.74 -7.82
CA THR A 468 -33.56 39.55 -7.05
C THR A 468 -32.59 38.72 -6.22
N THR A 469 -32.58 37.40 -6.45
CA THR A 469 -31.75 36.45 -5.71
C THR A 469 -30.32 36.52 -6.19
N VAL A 470 -29.42 36.73 -5.24
CA VAL A 470 -27.97 36.88 -5.44
C VAL A 470 -27.27 36.00 -4.42
N PHE A 471 -26.00 35.73 -4.68
CA PHE A 471 -25.11 34.97 -3.83
C PHE A 471 -23.81 35.75 -3.60
N TYR A 472 -23.19 35.51 -2.46
CA TYR A 472 -21.86 36.01 -2.09
C TYR A 472 -21.24 35.09 -1.04
N ASP A 473 -19.92 35.09 -0.96
CA ASP A 473 -19.17 34.42 0.09
C ASP A 473 -17.91 35.22 0.47
N ASP A 474 -18.00 35.93 1.60
CA ASP A 474 -16.98 36.84 2.10
C ASP A 474 -15.97 36.13 3.02
N ARG A 475 -16.07 34.80 3.13
CA ARG A 475 -15.20 33.97 3.97
C ARG A 475 -13.88 33.67 3.26
N GLY A 476 -12.84 33.47 4.05
CA GLY A 476 -11.61 32.85 3.60
C GLY A 476 -11.83 31.39 3.18
N TYR A 477 -10.92 30.90 2.35
CA TYR A 477 -11.01 29.60 1.69
C TYR A 477 -9.61 29.03 1.43
N THR A 478 -9.57 27.75 1.06
CA THR A 478 -8.35 27.08 0.58
C THR A 478 -8.46 26.92 -0.92
N THR A 479 -7.48 27.45 -1.65
CA THR A 479 -7.38 27.32 -3.11
C THR A 479 -7.15 25.87 -3.53
N ILE A 480 -7.43 25.54 -4.80
CA ILE A 480 -7.12 24.23 -5.40
C ILE A 480 -5.62 23.89 -5.24
N GLY A 481 -4.74 24.89 -5.29
CA GLY A 481 -3.30 24.76 -5.02
C GLY A 481 -2.93 24.52 -3.55
N GLY A 482 -3.89 24.43 -2.63
CA GLY A 482 -3.67 24.14 -1.21
C GLY A 482 -3.23 25.33 -0.36
N THR A 483 -3.30 26.56 -0.90
CA THR A 483 -2.93 27.78 -0.17
C THR A 483 -4.18 28.48 0.36
N ASN A 484 -4.14 28.90 1.64
CA ASN A 484 -5.26 29.62 2.27
C ASN A 484 -5.25 31.10 1.89
N VAL A 485 -6.43 31.63 1.57
CA VAL A 485 -6.71 33.07 1.52
C VAL A 485 -7.52 33.43 2.77
N GLY A 486 -6.92 34.21 3.66
CA GLY A 486 -7.49 34.44 5.00
C GLY A 486 -7.56 33.15 5.83
N VAL A 487 -8.56 33.05 6.71
CA VAL A 487 -8.82 31.85 7.52
C VAL A 487 -10.03 31.13 6.92
N PRO A 488 -9.90 29.89 6.42
CA PRO A 488 -11.01 29.13 5.87
C PRO A 488 -12.25 29.12 6.77
N GLY A 489 -13.41 29.49 6.21
CA GLY A 489 -14.69 29.54 6.91
C GLY A 489 -14.94 30.78 7.78
N SER A 490 -13.95 31.66 7.95
CA SER A 490 -14.10 32.95 8.66
C SER A 490 -14.11 34.12 7.69
N VAL A 491 -14.82 35.21 7.98
CA VAL A 491 -14.84 36.41 7.13
C VAL A 491 -13.43 36.95 6.88
N LEU A 492 -13.14 37.36 5.64
CA LEU A 492 -11.86 37.99 5.27
C LEU A 492 -11.58 39.25 6.10
N CYS A 493 -10.30 39.57 6.30
CA CYS A 493 -9.86 40.68 7.14
C CYS A 493 -10.32 42.07 6.65
N GLY A 494 -10.54 43.01 7.57
CA GLY A 494 -10.85 44.42 7.27
C GLY A 494 -11.83 45.00 8.30
N VAL A 495 -11.97 46.33 8.34
CA VAL A 495 -12.89 47.01 9.26
C VAL A 495 -14.31 47.02 8.70
N GLY A 496 -15.30 46.71 9.56
CA GLY A 496 -16.71 46.69 9.16
C GLY A 496 -17.07 45.49 8.30
N GLN A 497 -16.66 44.29 8.74
CA GLN A 497 -16.98 43.04 8.06
C GLN A 497 -18.50 42.83 7.89
N PRO A 498 -18.94 42.25 6.77
CA PRO A 498 -20.33 41.91 6.54
C PRO A 498 -20.84 40.85 7.52
N SER A 499 -22.12 40.96 7.89
CA SER A 499 -22.83 40.01 8.74
C SER A 499 -24.28 39.88 8.24
N PRO A 500 -24.68 38.75 7.64
CA PRO A 500 -23.94 37.48 7.59
C PRO A 500 -22.71 37.50 6.67
N ALA A 501 -21.80 36.55 6.90
CA ALA A 501 -20.53 36.38 6.19
C ALA A 501 -20.67 35.84 4.76
N PHE A 502 -21.79 35.18 4.46
CA PHE A 502 -22.07 34.57 3.18
C PHE A 502 -23.58 34.38 3.06
N SER A 503 -24.08 34.33 1.82
CA SER A 503 -25.46 33.97 1.53
C SER A 503 -25.73 32.47 1.69
N ASN A 504 -26.99 32.04 1.82
CA ASN A 504 -27.29 30.62 1.73
C ASN A 504 -26.83 30.07 0.36
N PRO A 505 -25.96 29.06 0.31
CA PRO A 505 -25.35 28.62 -0.96
C PRO A 505 -26.32 27.89 -1.90
N ILE A 506 -27.49 27.47 -1.40
CA ILE A 506 -28.52 26.78 -2.18
C ILE A 506 -29.61 27.75 -2.65
N SER A 507 -30.07 28.64 -1.78
CA SER A 507 -31.22 29.51 -2.04
C SER A 507 -30.86 30.99 -2.28
N GLY A 508 -29.61 31.38 -2.05
CA GLY A 508 -29.13 32.75 -2.11
C GLY A 508 -29.76 33.65 -1.05
N PHE A 509 -29.67 34.96 -1.28
CA PHE A 509 -30.35 35.99 -0.50
C PHE A 509 -31.02 37.01 -1.44
N ASN A 510 -31.98 37.77 -0.93
CA ASN A 510 -32.63 38.84 -1.70
C ASN A 510 -31.79 40.12 -1.66
N SER A 511 -31.17 40.50 -2.79
CA SER A 511 -30.31 41.69 -2.89
C SER A 511 -31.03 43.04 -2.78
N SER A 512 -32.37 43.08 -2.71
CA SER A 512 -33.10 44.30 -2.35
C SER A 512 -33.01 44.62 -0.86
N ASN A 513 -32.61 43.65 -0.04
CA ASN A 513 -32.44 43.82 1.38
C ASN A 513 -31.12 44.55 1.70
N ASN A 514 -30.84 44.63 2.99
CA ASN A 514 -29.74 45.38 3.57
C ASN A 514 -28.69 44.46 4.22
N ASP A 515 -28.71 43.17 3.90
CA ASP A 515 -28.06 42.11 4.68
C ASP A 515 -26.53 42.05 4.48
N ARG A 516 -26.01 42.48 3.32
CA ARG A 516 -24.56 42.51 3.03
C ARG A 516 -23.98 43.94 3.08
N LYS A 517 -24.17 44.63 4.19
CA LYS A 517 -23.49 45.92 4.44
C LYS A 517 -22.05 45.66 4.88
N PHE A 518 -21.12 46.49 4.42
CA PHE A 518 -19.72 46.38 4.82
C PHE A 518 -19.02 47.74 4.81
N GLY A 519 -17.86 47.79 5.48
CA GLY A 519 -17.02 48.98 5.61
C GLY A 519 -17.38 49.87 6.81
N GLN A 520 -16.76 51.05 6.87
CA GLN A 520 -16.89 52.00 7.98
C GLN A 520 -17.25 53.40 7.47
N PHE A 521 -18.05 54.17 8.23
CA PHE A 521 -18.50 55.49 7.81
C PHE A 521 -17.34 56.50 7.70
N GLY A 522 -17.41 57.40 6.71
CA GLY A 522 -16.45 58.48 6.49
C GLY A 522 -15.28 58.09 5.59
N ASN A 523 -14.23 58.92 5.56
CA ASN A 523 -13.14 58.80 4.58
C ASN A 523 -11.94 57.96 5.07
N ASN A 524 -12.01 57.36 6.26
CA ASN A 524 -10.87 56.72 6.92
C ASN A 524 -10.68 55.24 6.55
N GLY A 525 -11.11 54.84 5.34
CA GLY A 525 -11.23 53.44 4.93
C GLY A 525 -10.22 52.93 3.92
N ASN A 526 -9.56 53.82 3.18
CA ASN A 526 -8.67 53.44 2.10
C ASN A 526 -7.20 53.58 2.53
N THR A 527 -6.68 52.52 3.15
CA THR A 527 -5.25 52.47 3.54
C THR A 527 -4.37 52.03 2.39
N ASN A 528 -4.95 51.52 1.30
CA ASN A 528 -4.28 50.91 0.15
C ASN A 528 -3.38 49.73 0.55
N VAL A 529 -3.66 49.13 1.71
CA VAL A 529 -2.86 48.03 2.26
C VAL A 529 -3.82 46.96 2.75
N LYS A 530 -3.50 45.72 2.40
CA LYS A 530 -4.25 44.53 2.79
C LYS A 530 -4.60 44.54 4.28
N CYS A 531 -5.86 44.24 4.59
CA CYS A 531 -6.40 44.06 5.95
C CYS A 531 -6.42 45.28 6.88
N THR A 532 -5.88 46.45 6.51
CA THR A 532 -5.78 47.60 7.42
C THR A 532 -6.89 48.62 7.26
N GLY A 533 -7.53 48.68 6.10
CA GLY A 533 -8.63 49.58 5.80
C GLY A 533 -10.03 48.99 6.04
N SER A 534 -11.02 49.62 5.42
CA SER A 534 -12.39 49.11 5.34
C SER A 534 -12.43 47.73 4.67
N PHE A 535 -13.54 47.01 4.88
CA PHE A 535 -13.67 45.64 4.38
C PHE A 535 -13.37 45.51 2.88
N GLY A 536 -13.75 46.45 2.01
CA GLY A 536 -13.44 46.35 0.58
C GLY A 536 -12.04 46.83 0.15
N ASP A 537 -11.25 47.44 1.05
CA ASP A 537 -9.90 47.94 0.74
C ASP A 537 -8.96 46.78 0.34
N ALA A 538 -8.28 46.96 -0.79
CA ALA A 538 -7.37 45.98 -1.40
C ALA A 538 -8.03 44.60 -1.65
N LYS A 539 -9.32 44.58 -2.01
CA LYS A 539 -10.08 43.36 -2.35
C LYS A 539 -10.88 43.51 -3.64
N GLY A 540 -11.12 42.38 -4.29
CA GLY A 540 -12.19 42.22 -5.26
C GLY A 540 -13.34 41.49 -4.59
N LEU A 541 -14.46 42.16 -4.37
CA LEU A 541 -15.65 41.56 -3.75
C LEU A 541 -16.59 41.05 -4.84
N ASP A 542 -17.05 39.81 -4.73
CA ASP A 542 -17.93 39.22 -5.72
C ASP A 542 -19.39 39.21 -5.26
N LEU A 543 -20.30 39.35 -6.22
CA LEU A 543 -21.72 39.05 -6.08
C LEU A 543 -22.17 38.39 -7.36
N TRP A 544 -22.90 37.29 -7.27
CA TRP A 544 -23.36 36.61 -8.47
C TRP A 544 -24.82 36.18 -8.42
N THR A 545 -25.39 36.02 -9.61
CA THR A 545 -26.73 35.48 -9.82
C THR A 545 -26.73 34.64 -11.09
N PHE A 546 -27.68 33.71 -11.20
CA PHE A 546 -27.86 32.87 -12.37
C PHE A 546 -29.28 32.35 -12.45
N TYR A 547 -29.66 31.85 -13.63
CA TYR A 547 -30.85 31.05 -13.85
C TYR A 547 -30.48 29.57 -13.80
N PRO A 548 -30.95 28.77 -12.81
CA PRO A 548 -30.61 27.36 -12.73
C PRO A 548 -31.40 26.49 -13.70
N SER A 549 -30.80 25.37 -14.14
CA SER A 549 -31.51 24.28 -14.80
C SER A 549 -32.39 23.46 -13.85
N ASN A 550 -33.10 22.46 -14.40
CA ASN A 550 -33.52 21.30 -13.62
C ASN A 550 -32.31 20.63 -12.93
N THR A 551 -32.56 19.80 -11.92
CA THR A 551 -31.52 19.04 -11.22
C THR A 551 -31.58 17.59 -11.65
N GLU A 552 -30.43 17.01 -12.00
CA GLU A 552 -30.28 15.59 -12.27
C GLU A 552 -29.48 14.91 -11.17
N THR A 553 -29.77 13.64 -10.92
CA THR A 553 -29.14 12.85 -9.85
C THR A 553 -28.58 11.53 -10.36
N THR A 554 -27.44 11.11 -9.81
CA THR A 554 -26.89 9.77 -10.07
C THR A 554 -26.22 9.23 -8.80
N PRO A 555 -26.28 7.91 -8.55
CA PRO A 555 -25.59 7.31 -7.41
C PRO A 555 -24.14 6.95 -7.75
N LEU A 556 -23.24 7.00 -6.76
CA LEU A 556 -21.92 6.40 -6.86
C LEU A 556 -21.58 5.54 -5.64
N ASN A 557 -20.63 4.61 -5.83
CA ASN A 557 -20.10 3.75 -4.78
C ASN A 557 -18.59 3.96 -4.65
N ILE A 558 -18.11 3.96 -3.40
CA ILE A 558 -16.69 3.88 -3.08
C ILE A 558 -16.42 2.55 -2.39
N ILE A 559 -15.48 1.78 -2.94
CA ILE A 559 -15.04 0.50 -2.38
C ILE A 559 -13.55 0.57 -2.04
N ASN A 560 -13.12 -0.26 -1.10
CA ASN A 560 -11.69 -0.51 -0.91
C ASN A 560 -11.31 -1.75 -1.72
N PHE A 561 -10.70 -1.55 -2.90
CA PHE A 561 -10.05 -2.66 -3.61
C PHE A 561 -8.71 -2.89 -2.92
N GLY A 562 -8.63 -3.92 -2.09
CA GLY A 562 -7.36 -4.27 -1.46
C GLY A 562 -6.27 -4.52 -2.51
N THR A 563 -5.01 -4.30 -2.13
CA THR A 563 -3.83 -4.43 -2.98
C THR A 563 -3.29 -5.87 -3.02
N THR A 564 -2.13 -6.06 -3.64
CA THR A 564 -1.42 -7.35 -3.67
C THR A 564 -0.19 -7.36 -2.78
N ILE A 565 0.05 -8.48 -2.09
CA ILE A 565 1.31 -8.78 -1.40
C ILE A 565 1.93 -10.00 -2.09
N SER A 566 3.22 -10.00 -2.41
CA SER A 566 3.88 -11.12 -3.11
C SER A 566 5.35 -11.29 -2.72
N GLY A 567 5.85 -12.50 -2.95
CA GLY A 567 7.24 -12.87 -2.71
C GLY A 567 7.57 -14.27 -3.22
N THR A 568 8.73 -14.78 -2.85
CA THR A 568 9.31 -16.03 -3.37
C THR A 568 9.87 -16.88 -2.25
N LEU A 569 9.63 -18.19 -2.28
CA LEU A 569 10.36 -19.16 -1.48
C LEU A 569 11.55 -19.68 -2.30
N TYR A 570 12.75 -19.57 -1.76
CA TYR A 570 14.00 -19.90 -2.45
C TYR A 570 14.95 -20.71 -1.56
N GLN A 571 15.88 -21.41 -2.22
CA GLN A 571 16.97 -22.12 -1.57
C GLN A 571 18.10 -21.14 -1.30
N ASP A 572 18.29 -20.79 -0.04
CA ASP A 572 19.37 -19.90 0.39
C ASP A 572 20.70 -20.66 0.31
N SER A 573 21.43 -20.42 -0.77
CA SER A 573 22.57 -21.24 -1.18
C SER A 573 23.90 -20.70 -0.68
N ASP A 574 23.98 -19.40 -0.44
CA ASP A 574 25.15 -18.71 0.11
C ASP A 574 24.94 -18.20 1.54
N ARG A 575 23.73 -18.36 2.09
CA ARG A 575 23.35 -18.08 3.49
C ARG A 575 23.32 -16.59 3.79
N GLY A 576 22.95 -15.79 2.79
CA GLY A 576 22.82 -14.33 2.90
C GLY A 576 21.50 -13.86 3.54
N ASP A 577 20.50 -14.74 3.69
CA ASP A 577 19.10 -14.41 4.01
C ASP A 577 18.43 -13.47 3.00
N ASP A 578 19.04 -13.22 1.83
CA ASP A 578 18.50 -12.47 0.70
C ASP A 578 18.42 -13.31 -0.58
N PHE A 579 17.41 -13.01 -1.42
CA PHE A 579 17.17 -13.79 -2.62
C PHE A 579 18.02 -13.27 -3.79
N ASP A 580 19.08 -14.00 -4.11
CA ASP A 580 20.11 -13.58 -5.06
C ASP A 580 19.96 -14.19 -6.47
N PRO A 581 20.46 -13.52 -7.51
CA PRO A 581 20.44 -14.06 -8.87
C PRO A 581 21.25 -15.36 -9.00
N GLY A 582 20.55 -16.48 -9.16
CA GLY A 582 21.15 -17.81 -9.34
C GLY A 582 20.69 -18.83 -8.30
N GLU A 583 20.02 -18.38 -7.25
CA GLU A 583 19.45 -19.25 -6.24
C GLU A 583 18.21 -19.99 -6.76
N PRO A 584 18.14 -21.33 -6.58
CA PRO A 584 16.97 -22.10 -6.97
C PRO A 584 15.72 -21.71 -6.19
N THR A 585 14.57 -21.64 -6.86
CA THR A 585 13.27 -21.44 -6.21
C THR A 585 12.66 -22.75 -5.71
N LEU A 586 11.86 -22.71 -4.66
CA LEU A 586 11.15 -23.88 -4.14
C LEU A 586 9.97 -24.30 -5.06
N PRO A 587 9.51 -25.55 -4.99
CA PRO A 587 8.44 -26.06 -5.85
C PRO A 587 7.06 -25.47 -5.53
N ALA A 588 6.10 -25.73 -6.43
CA ALA A 588 4.71 -25.35 -6.24
C ALA A 588 4.04 -26.10 -5.07
N GLY A 589 3.00 -25.49 -4.50
CA GLY A 589 2.11 -26.14 -3.54
C GLY A 589 2.54 -26.00 -2.07
N ILE A 590 3.52 -25.15 -1.76
CA ILE A 590 3.89 -24.83 -0.38
C ILE A 590 2.98 -23.70 0.10
N ASN A 591 2.31 -23.90 1.23
CA ASN A 591 1.32 -22.96 1.75
C ASN A 591 1.98 -21.78 2.47
N VAL A 592 1.49 -20.58 2.16
CA VAL A 592 1.89 -19.31 2.79
C VAL A 592 0.64 -18.61 3.31
N LYS A 593 0.66 -18.21 4.58
CA LYS A 593 -0.46 -17.63 5.33
C LYS A 593 -0.28 -16.13 5.45
N LEU A 594 -1.33 -15.36 5.20
CA LEU A 594 -1.43 -13.96 5.58
C LEU A 594 -2.21 -13.86 6.88
N ILE A 595 -1.61 -13.28 7.91
CA ILE A 595 -2.15 -13.24 9.27
C ILE A 595 -2.25 -11.78 9.70
N LYS A 596 -3.36 -11.41 10.33
CA LYS A 596 -3.58 -10.05 10.80
C LYS A 596 -2.79 -9.79 12.09
N ALA A 597 -2.00 -8.71 12.15
CA ALA A 597 -1.11 -8.44 13.27
C ALA A 597 -1.85 -8.11 14.58
N SER A 598 -3.05 -7.54 14.50
CA SER A 598 -3.81 -7.10 15.68
C SER A 598 -4.34 -8.24 16.55
N ASP A 599 -4.67 -9.38 15.94
CA ASP A 599 -5.39 -10.48 16.61
C ASP A 599 -4.86 -11.87 16.23
N ASN A 600 -3.80 -11.96 15.43
CA ASN A 600 -3.20 -13.20 14.92
C ASN A 600 -4.17 -14.12 14.15
N SER A 601 -5.28 -13.59 13.63
CA SER A 601 -6.20 -14.38 12.80
C SER A 601 -5.65 -14.58 11.38
N VAL A 602 -5.80 -15.80 10.84
CA VAL A 602 -5.47 -16.08 9.43
C VAL A 602 -6.50 -15.41 8.54
N VAL A 603 -6.04 -14.47 7.71
CA VAL A 603 -6.86 -13.74 6.74
C VAL A 603 -7.11 -14.64 5.53
N THR A 604 -6.04 -15.22 5.00
CA THR A 604 -6.10 -16.12 3.84
C THR A 604 -4.83 -16.97 3.75
N VAL A 605 -4.88 -18.02 2.94
CA VAL A 605 -3.77 -18.91 2.62
C VAL A 605 -3.62 -18.97 1.10
N THR A 606 -2.40 -18.85 0.61
CA THR A 606 -2.04 -19.04 -0.80
C THR A 606 -1.01 -20.17 -0.89
N SER A 607 -0.72 -20.64 -2.10
CA SER A 607 0.32 -21.64 -2.33
C SER A 607 1.34 -21.13 -3.34
N THR A 608 2.60 -21.53 -3.20
CA THR A 608 3.64 -21.24 -4.18
C THR A 608 3.30 -21.80 -5.56
N LYS A 609 3.71 -21.08 -6.59
CA LYS A 609 3.69 -21.53 -7.99
C LYS A 609 4.94 -22.35 -8.32
N ALA A 610 5.03 -22.84 -9.56
CA ALA A 610 6.15 -23.66 -10.02
C ALA A 610 7.50 -22.90 -10.04
N ASP A 611 7.47 -21.57 -10.06
CA ASP A 611 8.63 -20.69 -9.96
C ASP A 611 8.90 -20.23 -8.51
N GLY A 612 8.29 -20.87 -7.50
CA GLY A 612 8.42 -20.54 -6.08
C GLY A 612 7.72 -19.26 -5.63
N THR A 613 7.08 -18.51 -6.55
CA THR A 613 6.39 -17.26 -6.20
C THR A 613 5.05 -17.52 -5.53
N TYR A 614 4.65 -16.64 -4.61
CA TYR A 614 3.35 -16.63 -3.98
C TYR A 614 2.74 -15.22 -4.00
N GLY A 615 1.42 -15.12 -3.86
CA GLY A 615 0.76 -13.83 -3.81
C GLY A 615 -0.62 -13.87 -3.14
N PHE A 616 -0.94 -12.77 -2.46
CA PHE A 616 -2.23 -12.43 -1.89
C PHE A 616 -2.83 -11.28 -2.71
N THR A 617 -4.12 -11.34 -3.02
CA THR A 617 -4.85 -10.30 -3.76
C THR A 617 -6.01 -9.77 -2.93
N GLY A 618 -6.36 -8.49 -3.08
CA GLY A 618 -7.48 -7.91 -2.34
C GLY A 618 -7.15 -7.66 -0.86
N VAL A 619 -5.88 -7.47 -0.52
CA VAL A 619 -5.44 -7.19 0.85
C VAL A 619 -5.71 -5.72 1.19
N VAL A 620 -6.61 -5.46 2.12
CA VAL A 620 -6.95 -4.11 2.55
C VAL A 620 -5.81 -3.48 3.36
N ASP A 621 -5.84 -2.16 3.54
CA ASP A 621 -4.88 -1.45 4.37
C ASP A 621 -4.88 -1.95 5.81
N GLY A 622 -3.68 -2.14 6.36
CA GLY A 622 -3.50 -2.70 7.69
C GLY A 622 -2.12 -3.30 7.91
N SER A 623 -1.87 -3.73 9.15
CA SER A 623 -0.65 -4.45 9.53
C SER A 623 -0.89 -5.95 9.57
N TYR A 624 -0.02 -6.68 8.90
CA TYR A 624 -0.08 -8.13 8.75
C TYR A 624 1.29 -8.76 9.04
N LYS A 625 1.28 -10.08 9.16
CA LYS A 625 2.47 -10.92 9.10
C LYS A 625 2.25 -12.03 8.09
N ILE A 626 3.30 -12.41 7.39
CA ILE A 626 3.30 -13.52 6.44
C ILE A 626 4.06 -14.67 7.09
N GLN A 627 3.52 -15.89 6.99
CA GLN A 627 4.16 -17.10 7.50
C GLN A 627 4.13 -18.20 6.46
N VAL A 628 5.24 -18.92 6.32
CA VAL A 628 5.27 -20.19 5.58
C VAL A 628 4.79 -21.31 6.50
N ASP A 629 3.96 -22.20 5.96
CA ASP A 629 3.60 -23.45 6.64
C ASP A 629 4.77 -24.44 6.56
N THR A 630 5.68 -24.38 7.54
CA THR A 630 6.89 -25.22 7.60
C THR A 630 6.61 -26.71 7.80
N THR A 631 5.34 -27.10 8.01
CA THR A 631 4.91 -28.50 8.11
C THR A 631 4.38 -29.06 6.79
N ASN A 632 4.41 -28.27 5.72
CA ASN A 632 3.87 -28.67 4.42
C ASN A 632 4.73 -29.78 3.77
N ASN A 633 4.09 -30.87 3.39
CA ASN A 633 4.74 -32.05 2.78
C ASN A 633 5.39 -31.78 1.39
N ASN A 634 5.10 -30.64 0.76
CA ASN A 634 5.73 -30.23 -0.50
C ASN A 634 7.08 -29.53 -0.30
N ILE A 635 7.46 -29.20 0.95
CA ILE A 635 8.81 -28.75 1.27
C ILE A 635 9.77 -29.93 1.03
N PRO A 636 10.82 -29.78 0.18
CA PRO A 636 11.73 -30.88 -0.11
C PRO A 636 12.44 -31.42 1.13
N VAL A 637 12.76 -32.72 1.12
CA VAL A 637 13.50 -33.38 2.21
C VAL A 637 14.83 -32.68 2.43
N GLY A 638 15.16 -32.40 3.69
CA GLY A 638 16.38 -31.70 4.08
C GLY A 638 16.31 -30.17 4.02
N PHE A 639 15.19 -29.57 3.62
CA PHE A 639 15.02 -28.12 3.64
C PHE A 639 14.46 -27.65 4.98
N SER A 640 15.04 -26.60 5.55
CA SER A 640 14.52 -25.88 6.71
C SER A 640 14.37 -24.40 6.38
N LEU A 641 13.42 -23.72 7.00
CA LEU A 641 13.32 -22.27 6.86
C LEU A 641 14.46 -21.60 7.63
N GLY A 642 15.34 -20.86 6.93
CA GLY A 642 16.48 -20.14 7.51
C GLY A 642 16.12 -18.71 7.92
N THR A 643 15.24 -18.08 7.15
CA THR A 643 14.71 -16.72 7.45
C THR A 643 13.64 -16.71 8.56
N PRO A 644 13.41 -15.57 9.25
CA PRO A 644 12.35 -15.45 10.24
C PRO A 644 10.96 -15.76 9.66
N ASN A 645 10.21 -16.68 10.29
CA ASN A 645 8.89 -17.06 9.78
C ASN A 645 7.81 -15.98 10.01
N ASP A 646 8.03 -14.99 10.87
CA ASP A 646 7.12 -13.86 11.09
C ASP A 646 7.58 -12.64 10.29
N LEU A 647 7.26 -12.60 8.99
CA LEU A 647 7.58 -11.46 8.13
C LEU A 647 6.51 -10.37 8.24
N ALA A 648 6.81 -9.29 8.95
CA ALA A 648 5.89 -8.18 9.17
C ALA A 648 5.71 -7.30 7.91
N VAL A 649 4.46 -6.93 7.61
CA VAL A 649 4.11 -6.12 6.43
C VAL A 649 3.00 -5.12 6.74
N THR A 650 3.14 -3.88 6.26
CA THR A 650 2.13 -2.81 6.40
C THR A 650 1.62 -2.39 5.03
N VAL A 651 0.31 -2.50 4.83
CA VAL A 651 -0.39 -2.21 3.58
C VAL A 651 -0.99 -0.80 3.61
N SER A 652 -0.69 0.00 2.59
CA SER A 652 -1.13 1.41 2.44
C SER A 652 -1.46 1.77 0.97
N GLY A 653 -2.35 0.99 0.34
CA GLY A 653 -2.89 1.29 -0.99
C GLY A 653 -1.97 1.01 -2.20
N SER A 654 -0.77 0.45 -2.00
CA SER A 654 0.17 0.05 -3.07
C SER A 654 0.58 -1.42 -2.96
N ALA A 655 0.99 -2.04 -4.06
CA ALA A 655 1.43 -3.43 -4.06
C ALA A 655 2.75 -3.57 -3.27
N ILE A 656 2.85 -4.64 -2.47
CA ILE A 656 4.05 -4.98 -1.72
C ILE A 656 4.66 -6.24 -2.34
N THR A 657 5.94 -6.16 -2.68
CA THR A 657 6.68 -7.22 -3.38
C THR A 657 7.93 -7.59 -2.59
N ASN A 658 8.69 -8.58 -3.05
CA ASN A 658 9.95 -9.03 -2.45
C ASN A 658 9.83 -9.47 -0.99
N GLN A 659 8.69 -10.06 -0.64
CA GLN A 659 8.48 -10.66 0.68
C GLN A 659 8.99 -12.10 0.63
N ASN A 660 10.31 -12.31 0.62
CA ASN A 660 10.90 -13.62 0.32
C ASN A 660 11.19 -14.44 1.59
N PHE A 661 11.26 -15.77 1.43
CA PHE A 661 11.63 -16.70 2.49
C PHE A 661 12.74 -17.65 2.00
N GLY A 662 13.91 -17.57 2.63
CA GLY A 662 15.08 -18.41 2.34
C GLY A 662 15.05 -19.72 3.12
N PHE A 663 15.35 -20.83 2.44
CA PHE A 663 15.44 -22.17 3.01
C PHE A 663 16.87 -22.72 2.93
N ASP A 664 17.41 -23.12 4.09
CA ASP A 664 18.68 -23.82 4.23
C ASP A 664 18.56 -25.29 3.82
N VAL A 665 19.64 -25.84 3.25
CA VAL A 665 19.69 -27.24 2.81
C VAL A 665 20.62 -28.07 3.69
N TYR A 666 20.03 -29.08 4.31
CA TYR A 666 20.67 -30.09 5.13
C TYR A 666 20.76 -31.42 4.38
N LYS A 667 21.89 -32.11 4.51
CA LYS A 667 22.11 -33.43 3.89
C LYS A 667 22.61 -34.42 4.94
N VAL A 668 22.12 -35.65 4.87
CA VAL A 668 22.60 -36.77 5.70
C VAL A 668 23.84 -37.38 5.05
N SER A 669 24.87 -37.60 5.84
CA SER A 669 26.10 -38.24 5.43
C SER A 669 25.90 -39.74 5.18
N PRO A 670 26.60 -40.35 4.20
CA PRO A 670 26.68 -41.81 4.06
C PRO A 670 27.31 -42.54 5.28
N GLN A 671 27.84 -41.81 6.25
CA GLN A 671 28.35 -42.34 7.52
C GLN A 671 27.28 -42.40 8.63
N ALA A 672 26.10 -41.82 8.43
CA ALA A 672 25.00 -41.87 9.40
C ALA A 672 24.64 -43.32 9.78
N GLY A 673 24.47 -43.58 11.07
CA GLY A 673 24.24 -44.92 11.63
C GLY A 673 25.46 -45.86 11.61
N LYS A 674 26.60 -45.46 11.03
CA LYS A 674 27.87 -46.21 11.14
C LYS A 674 28.71 -45.70 12.29
N ILE A 675 28.84 -44.38 12.40
CA ILE A 675 29.43 -43.69 13.55
C ILE A 675 28.32 -42.91 14.21
N ILE A 676 28.24 -43.05 15.53
CA ILE A 676 27.20 -42.44 16.35
C ILE A 676 27.83 -41.76 17.57
N ILE A 677 27.19 -40.72 18.07
CA ILE A 677 27.45 -40.15 19.38
C ILE A 677 26.86 -41.13 20.39
N ASN A 678 27.68 -41.63 21.29
CA ASN A 678 27.31 -42.75 22.18
C ASN A 678 27.15 -42.31 23.65
N GLU A 679 27.93 -41.32 24.07
CA GLU A 679 27.93 -40.82 25.44
C GLU A 679 28.39 -39.37 25.48
N VAL A 680 27.78 -38.58 26.37
CA VAL A 680 28.11 -37.16 26.58
C VAL A 680 28.15 -36.89 28.08
N LEU A 681 29.30 -36.43 28.59
CA LEU A 681 29.40 -35.84 29.92
C LEU A 681 29.39 -34.33 29.76
N TYR A 682 28.32 -33.71 30.25
CA TYR A 682 28.15 -32.27 30.21
C TYR A 682 28.29 -31.59 31.58
N ASN A 683 28.09 -32.32 32.70
CA ASN A 683 28.17 -31.72 34.03
C ASN A 683 29.51 -32.08 34.71
N GLU A 684 30.44 -31.14 34.65
CA GLU A 684 31.82 -31.29 35.10
C GLU A 684 31.97 -31.37 36.63
N THR A 685 33.07 -31.96 37.11
CA THR A 685 33.35 -32.10 38.56
C THR A 685 34.03 -30.91 39.21
N GLY A 686 34.71 -30.09 38.42
CA GLY A 686 35.60 -29.06 38.93
C GLY A 686 34.89 -27.76 39.27
N THR A 687 35.24 -27.13 40.39
CA THR A 687 34.81 -25.76 40.68
C THR A 687 35.74 -24.74 40.01
N GLY A 688 35.16 -23.72 39.36
CA GLY A 688 35.90 -22.67 38.65
C GLY A 688 36.02 -22.95 37.14
N ASN A 689 35.56 -22.01 36.32
CA ASN A 689 35.49 -22.10 34.86
C ASN A 689 36.90 -22.08 34.21
N MET A 690 37.62 -23.19 34.28
CA MET A 690 39.00 -23.36 33.81
C MET A 690 39.16 -24.70 33.09
N ALA A 691 39.95 -24.72 32.01
CA ALA A 691 40.16 -25.92 31.20
C ALA A 691 40.80 -27.10 31.95
N SER A 692 41.56 -26.84 33.02
CA SER A 692 42.17 -27.89 33.86
C SER A 692 41.16 -28.59 34.77
N ASN A 693 40.00 -27.98 34.99
CA ASN A 693 38.95 -28.45 35.89
C ASN A 693 37.74 -29.00 35.12
N ASN A 694 37.74 -28.88 33.79
CA ASN A 694 36.70 -29.39 32.92
C ASN A 694 36.97 -30.86 32.56
N ASP A 695 36.07 -31.76 32.91
CA ASP A 695 36.07 -33.17 32.51
C ASP A 695 34.90 -33.57 31.60
N GLU A 696 34.23 -32.59 30.99
CA GLU A 696 33.29 -32.80 29.89
C GLU A 696 33.97 -33.58 28.74
N PHE A 697 33.22 -34.51 28.16
CA PHE A 697 33.65 -35.25 26.97
C PHE A 697 32.48 -35.75 26.14
N ILE A 698 32.81 -36.13 24.91
CA ILE A 698 31.91 -36.81 23.98
C ILE A 698 32.56 -38.10 23.49
N GLU A 699 31.83 -39.20 23.56
CA GLU A 699 32.22 -40.51 23.01
C GLU A 699 31.55 -40.75 21.66
N LEU A 700 32.33 -41.17 20.67
CA LEU A 700 31.85 -41.67 19.39
C LEU A 700 32.09 -43.18 19.28
N TYR A 701 31.12 -43.93 18.76
CA TYR A 701 31.19 -45.38 18.62
C TYR A 701 31.00 -45.84 17.17
N ASN A 702 31.83 -46.78 16.71
CA ASN A 702 31.62 -47.46 15.43
C ASN A 702 30.64 -48.62 15.59
N ALA A 703 29.37 -48.34 15.31
CA ALA A 703 28.26 -49.28 15.30
C ALA A 703 28.25 -50.22 14.08
N SER A 704 29.03 -49.91 13.04
CA SER A 704 29.03 -50.69 11.81
C SER A 704 29.89 -51.96 11.90
N SER A 705 29.68 -52.88 10.96
CA SER A 705 30.50 -54.09 10.79
C SER A 705 31.78 -53.86 9.98
N SER A 706 32.11 -52.60 9.65
CA SER A 706 33.30 -52.23 8.86
C SER A 706 34.12 -51.15 9.54
N ALA A 707 35.40 -51.00 9.16
CA ALA A 707 36.20 -49.87 9.59
C ALA A 707 35.62 -48.54 9.06
N VAL A 708 35.60 -47.51 9.89
CA VAL A 708 35.14 -46.16 9.51
C VAL A 708 36.29 -45.17 9.65
N ASP A 709 36.55 -44.44 8.56
CA ASP A 709 37.52 -43.35 8.51
C ASP A 709 36.88 -42.06 9.02
N LEU A 710 37.49 -41.49 10.06
CA LEU A 710 37.07 -40.23 10.68
C LEU A 710 37.87 -39.03 10.13
N SER A 711 38.74 -39.21 9.13
CA SER A 711 39.53 -38.11 8.56
C SER A 711 38.65 -36.93 8.11
N GLY A 712 38.81 -35.77 8.76
CA GLY A 712 38.05 -34.57 8.41
C GLY A 712 36.60 -34.56 8.92
N VAL A 713 36.15 -35.60 9.63
CA VAL A 713 34.90 -35.57 10.41
C VAL A 713 34.99 -34.42 11.41
N LYS A 714 33.89 -33.72 11.63
CA LYS A 714 33.80 -32.56 12.51
C LYS A 714 32.80 -32.82 13.63
N LEU A 715 33.23 -32.57 14.85
CA LEU A 715 32.40 -32.54 16.03
C LEU A 715 32.20 -31.08 16.44
N ALA A 716 30.96 -30.67 16.59
CA ALA A 716 30.59 -29.29 16.85
C ALA A 716 29.55 -29.21 17.97
N ASP A 717 29.73 -28.21 18.82
CA ASP A 717 28.73 -27.73 19.76
C ASP A 717 28.08 -26.52 19.08
N GLY A 718 26.92 -26.77 18.49
CA GLY A 718 26.20 -25.86 17.60
C GLY A 718 26.15 -26.21 16.10
N ASN A 719 25.20 -25.56 15.42
CA ASN A 719 24.88 -25.79 14.01
C ASN A 719 25.90 -25.11 13.07
N LEU A 720 26.54 -25.88 12.17
CA LEU A 720 27.51 -25.37 11.18
C LEU A 720 26.89 -24.98 9.83
N ILE A 721 25.59 -25.27 9.65
CA ILE A 721 24.85 -25.06 8.42
C ILE A 721 24.01 -23.78 8.51
N ALA A 722 23.34 -23.52 9.62
CA ALA A 722 22.56 -22.29 9.85
C ALA A 722 23.12 -21.47 11.02
N ASN A 723 22.76 -20.18 11.09
CA ASN A 723 23.16 -19.24 12.14
C ASN A 723 23.02 -19.87 13.54
N SER A 724 24.15 -20.12 14.21
CA SER A 724 24.16 -20.62 15.60
C SER A 724 23.69 -19.52 16.55
N VAL A 725 22.92 -19.90 17.57
CA VAL A 725 22.44 -19.00 18.63
C VAL A 725 23.58 -18.64 19.59
N GLU A 726 24.67 -19.42 19.58
CA GLU A 726 25.83 -19.24 20.45
C GLU A 726 26.94 -18.44 19.76
N THR A 727 27.44 -17.43 20.45
CA THR A 727 28.64 -16.69 20.00
C THR A 727 29.85 -17.61 20.02
N THR A 728 30.77 -17.47 19.05
CA THR A 728 31.96 -18.34 18.86
C THR A 728 32.89 -18.49 20.08
N THR A 729 32.64 -17.77 21.17
CA THR A 729 33.39 -17.85 22.42
C THR A 729 32.91 -18.97 23.36
N ASN A 730 31.67 -19.42 23.21
CA ASN A 730 31.03 -20.42 24.08
C ASN A 730 30.79 -21.78 23.41
N SER A 731 31.12 -21.94 22.13
CA SER A 731 31.06 -23.21 21.40
C SER A 731 32.45 -23.81 21.14
N PHE A 732 32.50 -25.05 20.68
CA PHE A 732 33.72 -25.66 20.15
C PHE A 732 33.50 -26.32 18.79
N ASN A 733 34.58 -26.43 18.01
CA ASN A 733 34.63 -27.18 16.77
C ASN A 733 35.92 -28.00 16.75
N TYR A 734 35.79 -29.31 16.57
CA TYR A 734 36.90 -30.24 16.48
C TYR A 734 36.86 -30.96 15.14
N THR A 735 38.00 -30.99 14.43
CA THR A 735 38.14 -31.78 13.19
C THR A 735 39.12 -32.92 13.44
N PHE A 736 38.67 -34.14 13.19
CA PHE A 736 39.49 -35.33 13.35
C PHE A 736 40.67 -35.33 12.37
N PRO A 737 41.89 -35.64 12.83
CA PRO A 737 43.08 -35.61 11.99
C PRO A 737 43.04 -36.72 10.94
N SER A 738 43.73 -36.48 9.82
CA SER A 738 43.84 -37.46 8.73
C SER A 738 44.47 -38.77 9.22
N GLY A 739 43.89 -39.90 8.79
CA GLY A 739 44.30 -41.25 9.17
C GLY A 739 43.62 -41.81 10.42
N THR A 740 42.72 -41.06 11.06
CA THR A 740 41.97 -41.56 12.22
C THR A 740 40.93 -42.58 11.76
N THR A 741 41.04 -43.84 12.18
CA THR A 741 40.11 -44.91 11.77
C THR A 741 39.66 -45.72 12.99
N LEU A 742 38.35 -45.99 13.09
CA LEU A 742 37.79 -46.88 14.09
C LEU A 742 37.41 -48.22 13.45
N GLN A 743 37.91 -49.33 13.99
CA GLN A 743 37.45 -50.69 13.64
C GLN A 743 36.04 -50.96 14.20
N PRO A 744 35.33 -51.99 13.70
CA PRO A 744 34.03 -52.37 14.27
C PRO A 744 34.09 -52.54 15.79
N GLY A 745 33.17 -51.88 16.50
CA GLY A 745 33.10 -51.92 17.97
C GLY A 745 34.16 -51.09 18.72
N GLN A 746 35.05 -50.38 18.00
CA GLN A 746 35.94 -49.39 18.60
C GLN A 746 35.25 -48.04 18.78
N TYR A 747 35.82 -47.22 19.65
CA TYR A 747 35.28 -45.93 20.04
C TYR A 747 36.39 -44.87 20.16
N ALA A 748 36.00 -43.60 20.10
CA ALA A 748 36.86 -42.45 20.27
C ALA A 748 36.29 -41.51 21.35
N VAL A 749 37.16 -40.86 22.12
CA VAL A 749 36.76 -39.92 23.18
C VAL A 749 37.37 -38.54 22.96
N ILE A 750 36.53 -37.51 22.90
CA ILE A 750 36.97 -36.12 22.77
C ILE A 750 36.70 -35.41 24.09
N TRP A 751 37.76 -35.10 24.83
CA TRP A 751 37.71 -34.33 26.07
C TRP A 751 37.67 -32.83 25.75
N ILE A 752 36.70 -32.12 26.31
CA ILE A 752 36.60 -30.65 26.15
C ILE A 752 37.72 -29.96 26.93
N GLY A 753 38.00 -30.43 28.14
CA GLY A 753 39.06 -29.92 29.01
C GLY A 753 40.50 -30.23 28.56
N SER A 754 41.44 -29.87 29.43
CA SER A 754 42.88 -30.12 29.23
C SER A 754 43.26 -31.59 29.49
N ASN A 755 44.40 -32.01 28.96
CA ASN A 755 45.00 -33.31 29.26
C ASN A 755 45.44 -33.38 30.73
N GLN A 756 44.73 -34.20 31.53
CA GLN A 756 44.91 -34.37 32.97
C GLN A 756 44.84 -35.85 33.35
N THR A 757 45.28 -36.19 34.55
CA THR A 757 45.26 -37.58 35.07
C THR A 757 43.86 -38.19 35.03
N ASN A 758 42.82 -37.39 35.28
CA ASN A 758 41.43 -37.86 35.33
C ASN A 758 40.71 -37.68 33.98
N ASN A 759 41.38 -37.17 32.94
CA ASN A 759 40.81 -37.00 31.61
C ASN A 759 41.53 -37.96 30.65
N GLN A 760 41.42 -39.27 30.90
CA GLN A 760 42.10 -40.31 30.12
C GLN A 760 41.13 -41.44 29.77
N ALA A 761 41.10 -41.84 28.50
CA ALA A 761 40.36 -43.00 28.01
C ALA A 761 41.36 -44.04 27.42
N PRO A 762 42.05 -44.83 28.26
CA PRO A 762 43.14 -45.70 27.81
C PRO A 762 42.72 -46.82 26.87
N ASP A 763 41.45 -47.24 26.93
CA ASP A 763 40.89 -48.30 26.08
C ASP A 763 40.27 -47.76 24.77
N ALA A 764 40.21 -46.44 24.60
CA ALA A 764 39.73 -45.82 23.36
C ALA A 764 40.76 -46.01 22.24
N ALA A 765 40.28 -46.31 21.03
CA ALA A 765 41.15 -46.42 19.87
C ALA A 765 41.72 -45.04 19.45
N PHE A 766 41.04 -43.96 19.85
CA PHE A 766 41.47 -42.59 19.68
C PHE A 766 40.98 -41.71 20.83
N GLN A 767 41.80 -40.74 21.27
CA GLN A 767 41.36 -39.68 22.17
C GLN A 767 42.06 -38.36 21.87
N ALA A 768 41.38 -37.25 22.17
CA ALA A 768 41.94 -35.90 22.05
C ALA A 768 41.44 -34.98 23.18
N TRP A 769 42.15 -33.87 23.39
CA TRP A 769 41.84 -32.84 24.39
C TRP A 769 41.77 -31.47 23.72
N LEU A 770 40.67 -30.75 23.91
CA LEU A 770 40.47 -29.44 23.29
C LEU A 770 41.07 -28.31 24.12
N GLY A 771 41.23 -28.50 25.43
CA GLY A 771 41.82 -27.49 26.32
C GLY A 771 40.90 -26.29 26.57
N PHE A 772 39.59 -26.46 26.43
CA PHE A 772 38.59 -25.44 26.74
C PHE A 772 38.11 -25.55 28.18
N SER A 773 37.70 -24.40 28.74
CA SER A 773 36.83 -24.40 29.91
C SER A 773 35.44 -24.94 29.53
N THR A 774 34.45 -24.91 30.42
CA THR A 774 33.13 -25.49 30.14
C THR A 774 32.53 -24.98 28.82
N ARG A 775 32.01 -25.90 28.01
CA ARG A 775 31.36 -25.58 26.73
C ARG A 775 29.99 -26.24 26.61
N LEU A 776 29.88 -27.49 27.07
CA LEU A 776 28.61 -28.19 27.13
C LEU A 776 27.79 -27.70 28.32
N THR A 777 26.72 -26.96 28.07
CA THR A 777 25.97 -26.30 29.16
C THR A 777 25.07 -27.26 29.94
N ASN A 778 25.08 -27.16 31.27
CA ASN A 778 24.28 -28.03 32.17
C ASN A 778 22.76 -27.90 32.01
N GLY A 779 22.29 -26.73 31.56
CA GLY A 779 20.86 -26.47 31.35
C GLY A 779 20.28 -27.12 30.09
N GLY A 780 21.14 -27.54 29.17
CA GLY A 780 20.79 -28.20 27.93
C GLY A 780 21.52 -27.60 26.73
N ASP A 781 22.07 -28.49 25.91
CA ASP A 781 22.92 -28.18 24.77
C ASP A 781 22.73 -29.20 23.64
N ASP A 782 23.43 -28.98 22.52
CA ASP A 782 23.45 -29.91 21.40
C ASP A 782 24.84 -30.22 20.83
N VAL A 783 24.96 -31.44 20.30
CA VAL A 783 26.19 -31.98 19.74
C VAL A 783 25.91 -32.47 18.34
N TRP A 784 26.67 -31.93 17.40
CA TRP A 784 26.57 -32.23 15.99
C TRP A 784 27.81 -32.96 15.50
N LEU A 785 27.58 -33.99 14.69
CA LEU A 785 28.63 -34.70 14.00
C LEU A 785 28.44 -34.54 12.49
N TYR A 786 29.47 -34.06 11.81
CA TYR A 786 29.48 -33.85 10.38
C TYR A 786 30.62 -34.59 9.70
N ASP A 787 30.45 -34.97 8.44
CA ASP A 787 31.56 -35.43 7.63
C ASP A 787 32.41 -34.27 7.08
N SER A 788 33.45 -34.61 6.32
CA SER A 788 34.36 -33.63 5.72
C SER A 788 33.70 -32.68 4.70
N GLN A 789 32.48 -33.00 4.24
CA GLN A 789 31.67 -32.22 3.30
C GLN A 789 30.56 -31.42 4.02
N ASN A 790 30.56 -31.38 5.35
CA ASN A 790 29.51 -30.77 6.19
C ASN A 790 28.13 -31.44 6.04
N GLN A 791 28.07 -32.72 5.66
CA GLN A 791 26.82 -33.49 5.76
C GLN A 791 26.69 -34.06 7.17
N ILE A 792 25.48 -34.06 7.73
CA ILE A 792 25.25 -34.49 9.11
C ILE A 792 25.35 -36.01 9.19
N ILE A 793 26.25 -36.50 10.04
CA ILE A 793 26.40 -37.90 10.40
C ILE A 793 25.41 -38.23 11.52
N ASP A 794 25.40 -37.41 12.57
CA ASP A 794 24.60 -37.65 13.78
C ASP A 794 24.33 -36.33 14.53
N TYR A 795 23.28 -36.30 15.36
CA TYR A 795 22.88 -35.17 16.19
C TYR A 795 22.24 -35.65 17.49
N VAL A 796 22.72 -35.13 18.62
CA VAL A 796 22.16 -35.39 19.95
C VAL A 796 21.95 -34.06 20.65
N ALA A 797 20.83 -33.91 21.35
CA ALA A 797 20.58 -32.78 22.23
C ALA A 797 20.06 -33.24 23.58
N TYR A 798 20.21 -32.41 24.60
CA TYR A 798 19.74 -32.69 25.95
C TYR A 798 19.21 -31.44 26.64
N GLY A 799 18.33 -31.63 27.62
CA GLY A 799 17.76 -30.54 28.40
C GLY A 799 16.88 -29.58 27.60
N SER A 800 16.77 -28.34 28.08
CA SER A 800 15.88 -27.31 27.53
C SER A 800 16.47 -25.89 27.62
N GLY A 801 17.80 -25.81 27.66
CA GLY A 801 18.54 -24.55 27.73
C GLY A 801 18.50 -23.79 26.41
N ASN A 802 18.92 -22.51 26.44
CA ASN A 802 18.96 -21.66 25.25
C ASN A 802 20.14 -21.97 24.32
N ALA A 803 21.10 -22.79 24.76
CA ALA A 803 22.24 -23.20 23.94
C ALA A 803 21.83 -24.21 22.84
N ILE A 804 20.71 -24.90 23.03
CA ILE A 804 20.13 -25.82 22.03
C ILE A 804 19.78 -25.04 20.76
N ASN A 805 20.48 -25.32 19.67
CA ASN A 805 20.27 -24.67 18.39
C ASN A 805 19.03 -25.25 17.68
N THR A 806 18.69 -24.68 16.51
CA THR A 806 17.62 -25.25 15.67
C THR A 806 18.06 -26.63 15.20
N PRO A 807 17.30 -27.71 15.52
CA PRO A 807 17.70 -29.08 15.20
C PRO A 807 17.68 -29.33 13.69
N PRO A 808 18.31 -30.42 13.20
CA PRO A 808 18.16 -30.84 11.82
C PRO A 808 16.68 -30.98 11.44
N PRO A 809 16.30 -30.76 10.17
CA PRO A 809 14.93 -30.94 9.73
C PRO A 809 14.40 -32.33 10.09
N ASN A 810 13.20 -32.40 10.67
CA ASN A 810 12.54 -33.68 11.02
C ASN A 810 12.42 -34.63 9.81
N SER A 811 12.38 -34.08 8.58
CA SER A 811 12.38 -34.86 7.34
C SER A 811 13.63 -35.72 7.14
N LEU A 812 14.73 -35.43 7.83
CA LEU A 812 15.95 -36.23 7.82
C LEU A 812 15.94 -37.36 8.85
N ASN A 813 14.99 -37.37 9.79
CA ASN A 813 14.84 -38.38 10.84
C ASN A 813 16.15 -38.64 11.61
N LEU A 814 16.87 -37.58 11.99
CA LEU A 814 18.14 -37.65 12.71
C LEU A 814 17.98 -37.55 14.23
N TRP A 815 16.89 -36.95 14.72
CA TRP A 815 16.64 -36.84 16.15
C TRP A 815 15.17 -36.60 16.48
N ASP A 816 14.62 -37.44 17.35
CA ASP A 816 13.34 -37.26 18.01
C ASP A 816 13.56 -36.76 19.44
N SER A 817 13.14 -35.53 19.68
CA SER A 817 13.34 -34.80 20.94
C SER A 817 12.27 -35.09 22.01
N THR A 818 11.35 -36.04 21.80
CA THR A 818 10.23 -36.34 22.71
C THR A 818 10.62 -36.48 24.20
N TYR A 819 11.80 -37.03 24.50
CA TYR A 819 12.32 -37.24 25.87
C TYR A 819 13.59 -36.43 26.17
N GLN A 820 13.98 -35.48 25.30
CA GLN A 820 15.22 -34.71 25.41
C GLN A 820 15.36 -33.97 26.74
N SER A 821 14.28 -33.33 27.20
CA SER A 821 14.26 -32.60 28.48
C SER A 821 14.56 -33.50 29.68
N ASN A 822 14.28 -34.80 29.58
CA ASN A 822 14.50 -35.75 30.67
C ASN A 822 15.99 -36.08 30.87
N LEU A 823 16.83 -35.72 29.90
CA LEU A 823 18.29 -35.89 29.95
C LEU A 823 18.98 -34.76 30.73
N ALA A 824 18.25 -33.75 31.19
CA ALA A 824 18.76 -32.68 32.05
C ALA A 824 19.14 -33.18 33.46
N ASN A 825 19.85 -32.34 34.21
CA ASN A 825 20.16 -32.54 35.65
C ASN A 825 20.94 -33.82 35.96
N ALA A 826 21.85 -34.25 35.07
CA ALA A 826 22.85 -35.24 35.44
C ALA A 826 23.64 -34.73 36.64
N ALA A 827 23.95 -35.60 37.60
CA ALA A 827 24.79 -35.23 38.73
C ALA A 827 26.23 -34.94 38.27
N ASP A 828 27.03 -34.26 39.09
CA ASP A 828 28.42 -33.96 38.73
C ASP A 828 29.19 -35.25 38.39
N ALA A 829 29.94 -35.23 37.29
CA ALA A 829 30.59 -36.41 36.70
C ALA A 829 29.67 -37.55 36.23
N GLN A 830 28.37 -37.28 36.06
CA GLN A 830 27.44 -38.22 35.45
C GLN A 830 27.23 -37.85 33.98
N SER A 831 27.49 -38.80 33.09
CA SER A 831 27.20 -38.67 31.67
C SER A 831 25.75 -39.03 31.35
N ILE A 832 25.30 -38.64 30.17
CA ILE A 832 24.17 -39.28 29.49
C ILE A 832 24.69 -40.25 28.45
N SER A 833 24.07 -41.41 28.36
CA SER A 833 24.52 -42.51 27.51
C SER A 833 23.37 -43.13 26.73
N LEU A 834 23.65 -43.52 25.50
CA LEU A 834 22.77 -44.39 24.71
C LEU A 834 22.76 -45.81 25.30
N THR A 835 21.63 -46.50 25.17
CA THR A 835 21.53 -47.92 25.54
C THR A 835 22.56 -48.80 24.80
N ARG A 836 23.05 -49.85 25.44
CA ARG A 836 24.26 -50.61 25.03
C ARG A 836 24.15 -51.49 23.79
N ASN A 837 23.08 -51.38 23.04
CA ASN A 837 22.84 -52.25 21.89
C ASN A 837 23.60 -51.77 20.64
N GLY A 838 24.38 -50.68 20.74
CA GLY A 838 25.12 -50.07 19.64
C GLY A 838 24.23 -49.56 18.51
N ASN A 839 22.92 -49.45 18.73
CA ASN A 839 21.96 -48.99 17.74
C ASN A 839 21.47 -47.60 18.13
N ASP A 840 21.89 -46.60 17.38
CA ASP A 840 21.26 -45.29 17.45
C ASP A 840 19.91 -45.34 16.73
N THR A 841 18.84 -45.14 17.50
CA THR A 841 17.47 -45.08 16.97
C THR A 841 17.04 -43.65 16.65
N ASN A 842 17.97 -42.69 16.66
CA ASN A 842 17.73 -41.27 16.41
C ASN A 842 16.61 -40.72 17.30
N THR A 843 16.51 -41.22 18.53
CA THR A 843 15.49 -40.77 19.49
C THR A 843 16.09 -40.64 20.88
N SER A 844 15.76 -39.54 21.52
CA SER A 844 16.05 -39.29 22.94
C SER A 844 15.49 -40.37 23.87
N ALA A 845 14.52 -41.19 23.42
CA ALA A 845 13.92 -42.27 24.20
C ALA A 845 14.92 -43.33 24.72
N CYS A 846 16.00 -43.58 23.98
CA CYS A 846 17.00 -44.61 24.32
C CYS A 846 18.24 -44.08 25.04
N TRP A 847 18.27 -42.77 25.33
CA TRP A 847 19.31 -42.10 26.12
C TRP A 847 18.89 -41.98 27.57
N GLU A 848 19.82 -42.07 28.52
CA GLU A 848 19.57 -41.85 29.95
C GLU A 848 20.81 -41.32 30.67
N GLN A 849 20.64 -40.68 31.84
CA GLN A 849 21.78 -40.50 32.74
C GLN A 849 22.36 -41.87 33.09
N THR A 850 23.67 -42.03 32.99
CA THR A 850 24.33 -43.32 33.12
C THR A 850 23.96 -43.99 34.45
N THR A 851 23.58 -45.27 34.38
CA THR A 851 23.04 -46.15 35.44
C THR A 851 21.66 -45.82 36.01
N SER A 852 20.97 -44.80 35.52
CA SER A 852 19.69 -44.37 36.12
C SER A 852 18.53 -45.35 35.94
N GLY A 853 18.50 -46.13 34.85
CA GLY A 853 17.34 -46.96 34.51
C GLY A 853 16.20 -46.22 33.82
N ASN A 854 16.34 -44.91 33.57
CA ASN A 854 15.28 -44.04 33.07
C ASN A 854 14.81 -44.40 31.64
N ALA A 855 15.63 -45.05 30.83
CA ALA A 855 15.25 -45.45 29.47
C ALA A 855 14.47 -46.78 29.42
N SER A 856 14.39 -47.55 30.51
CA SER A 856 13.85 -48.92 30.50
C SER A 856 12.37 -49.02 30.11
N SER A 857 11.59 -47.97 30.34
CA SER A 857 10.16 -47.91 30.04
C SER A 857 9.83 -47.33 28.66
N ARG A 858 10.81 -46.73 27.98
CA ARG A 858 10.62 -45.96 26.74
C ARG A 858 11.48 -46.45 25.57
N CYS A 859 12.54 -47.20 25.82
CA CYS A 859 13.39 -47.76 24.76
C CYS A 859 13.04 -49.24 24.47
N PRO A 860 12.57 -49.61 23.26
CA PRO A 860 12.08 -50.95 22.93
C PRO A 860 13.08 -52.11 23.04
N SER A 861 14.39 -51.83 23.10
CA SER A 861 15.46 -52.83 23.25
C SER A 861 16.49 -52.38 24.27
N TYR A 862 15.98 -51.83 25.37
CA TYR A 862 16.77 -51.31 26.47
C TYR A 862 17.68 -52.38 27.07
N LEU A 863 18.97 -52.07 27.08
CA LEU A 863 19.98 -52.65 27.94
C LEU A 863 20.46 -51.56 28.92
N PRO A 864 20.58 -51.86 30.23
CA PRO A 864 21.08 -50.88 31.20
C PRO A 864 22.40 -50.30 30.80
N THR A 865 22.58 -48.98 30.90
CA THR A 865 23.89 -48.31 30.83
C THR A 865 24.75 -48.69 32.05
N ARG A 866 26.09 -48.56 32.01
CA ARG A 866 26.99 -49.03 33.10
C ARG A 866 27.89 -47.86 33.37
N ASP A 867 28.10 -47.69 34.66
CA ASP A 867 29.27 -47.07 35.21
C ASP A 867 30.50 -47.95 34.97
N THR A 868 31.58 -47.33 34.52
CA THR A 868 32.88 -47.96 34.29
C THR A 868 33.98 -47.34 35.15
N ASP A 869 33.61 -46.42 36.06
CA ASP A 869 34.52 -45.68 36.89
C ASP A 869 34.93 -46.45 38.15
N ASN A 870 36.22 -46.34 38.49
CA ASN A 870 36.82 -46.89 39.70
C ASN A 870 37.43 -45.77 40.58
N VAL A 871 37.20 -44.48 40.26
CA VAL A 871 37.77 -43.28 40.88
C VAL A 871 36.73 -42.60 41.77
N GLY A 872 36.87 -42.74 43.10
CA GLY A 872 35.81 -42.48 44.09
C GLY A 872 35.28 -41.04 44.29
N THR A 873 35.58 -40.06 43.43
CA THR A 873 34.99 -38.70 43.47
C THR A 873 34.00 -38.42 42.33
N ARG A 874 33.84 -39.36 41.41
CA ARG A 874 32.97 -39.27 40.23
C ARG A 874 31.85 -40.28 40.35
N ILE A 875 30.67 -39.94 39.81
CA ILE A 875 29.50 -40.81 39.92
C ILE A 875 29.49 -41.90 38.85
N THR A 876 29.91 -41.66 37.59
CA THR A 876 29.84 -42.73 36.57
C THR A 876 30.85 -42.78 35.39
N SER A 877 31.88 -41.93 35.25
CA SER A 877 32.62 -41.90 33.96
C SER A 877 34.15 -41.72 33.97
N VAL A 878 34.80 -42.62 33.21
CA VAL A 878 36.20 -42.58 32.73
C VAL A 878 36.33 -42.73 31.20
N GLY A 879 35.26 -42.48 30.43
CA GLY A 879 35.30 -42.64 28.96
C GLY A 879 35.64 -44.08 28.53
N VAL A 880 34.98 -45.07 29.12
CA VAL A 880 35.15 -46.49 28.78
C VAL A 880 33.89 -47.02 28.11
N ASN A 881 34.08 -47.76 27.01
CA ASN A 881 33.01 -48.19 26.11
C ASN A 881 31.77 -48.78 26.82
N ASN A 882 30.64 -48.14 26.54
CA ASN A 882 29.34 -48.51 27.07
C ASN A 882 28.68 -49.72 26.35
N ASN A 883 29.29 -50.47 25.40
CA ASN A 883 28.60 -51.49 24.57
C ASN A 883 28.95 -53.01 24.79
N GLY A 884 29.98 -53.41 25.58
CA GLY A 884 30.29 -54.84 25.91
C GLY A 884 30.91 -55.71 24.78
N SER A 885 31.33 -56.98 25.05
CA SER A 885 32.04 -57.85 24.06
C SER A 885 31.60 -59.35 24.07
N PRO A 886 31.00 -59.89 22.98
CA PRO A 886 30.60 -61.32 22.85
C PRO A 886 31.79 -62.26 22.49
N LYS A 887 31.74 -63.54 22.89
CA LYS A 887 32.77 -64.59 22.60
C LYS A 887 32.17 -66.00 22.59
N VAL A 888 32.55 -66.86 21.63
CA VAL A 888 32.15 -68.29 21.55
C VAL A 888 33.40 -69.17 21.48
N LEU A 889 33.44 -70.24 22.27
CA LEU A 889 34.49 -71.28 22.22
C LEU A 889 34.00 -72.49 21.41
N LEU A 890 34.92 -73.19 20.74
CA LEU A 890 34.62 -74.38 19.93
C LEU A 890 35.58 -75.53 20.19
N VAL A 891 35.03 -76.75 20.28
CA VAL A 891 35.82 -77.98 20.48
C VAL A 891 35.28 -79.09 19.58
N LYS A 892 36.11 -79.68 18.72
CA LYS A 892 35.71 -80.78 17.81
C LYS A 892 36.29 -82.13 18.27
N ARG A 893 35.50 -83.20 18.20
CA ARG A 893 35.85 -84.58 18.61
C ARG A 893 35.30 -85.63 17.64
N ILE A 894 35.96 -86.79 17.59
CA ILE A 894 35.42 -88.02 17.01
C ILE A 894 34.65 -88.75 18.12
N THR A 895 33.33 -88.88 17.95
CA THR A 895 32.45 -89.44 18.99
C THR A 895 31.96 -90.84 18.70
N ARG A 896 32.14 -91.36 17.48
CA ARG A 896 31.74 -92.72 17.11
C ARG A 896 32.54 -93.21 15.91
N ILE A 897 32.84 -94.51 15.89
CA ILE A 897 33.37 -95.21 14.71
C ILE A 897 32.50 -96.45 14.49
N ASN A 898 31.86 -96.56 13.34
CA ASN A 898 30.87 -97.58 13.02
C ASN A 898 29.76 -97.65 14.07
N SER A 899 29.71 -98.73 14.87
CA SER A 899 28.73 -98.92 15.94
C SER A 899 29.29 -98.63 17.34
N ASP A 900 30.56 -98.23 17.44
CA ASP A 900 31.26 -98.04 18.70
C ASP A 900 31.25 -96.55 19.10
N ASP A 901 30.47 -96.20 20.11
CA ASP A 901 30.43 -94.84 20.68
C ASP A 901 31.66 -94.61 21.57
N LEU A 902 32.40 -93.54 21.29
CA LEU A 902 33.61 -93.13 22.00
C LEU A 902 33.23 -92.16 23.14
N ASN A 903 33.09 -92.69 24.35
CA ASN A 903 32.62 -91.94 25.52
C ASN A 903 33.73 -91.36 26.41
N ASP A 904 35.00 -91.60 26.09
CA ASP A 904 36.13 -91.08 26.86
C ASP A 904 36.19 -89.54 26.76
N SER A 905 36.50 -88.87 27.87
CA SER A 905 36.86 -87.44 27.86
C SER A 905 38.36 -87.32 27.70
N VAL A 906 38.81 -86.77 26.56
CA VAL A 906 40.22 -86.46 26.31
C VAL A 906 40.41 -84.95 26.42
N ASP A 907 41.36 -84.53 27.25
CA ASP A 907 41.79 -83.14 27.37
C ASP A 907 42.68 -82.76 26.17
N GLY A 908 42.34 -81.67 25.48
CA GLY A 908 43.09 -81.15 24.35
C GLY A 908 44.00 -79.99 24.75
N ALA A 909 45.08 -79.78 24.00
CA ALA A 909 46.10 -78.77 24.33
C ALA A 909 45.64 -77.29 24.18
N GLY A 910 44.38 -77.02 23.84
CA GLY A 910 43.86 -75.68 23.58
C GLY A 910 43.27 -75.00 24.83
N THR A 911 43.37 -73.67 24.90
CA THR A 911 42.73 -72.85 25.97
C THR A 911 41.21 -72.96 25.97
N ASP A 912 40.62 -73.19 24.80
CA ASP A 912 39.17 -73.33 24.64
C ASP A 912 38.64 -74.65 25.21
N ASP A 913 39.47 -75.70 25.17
CA ASP A 913 39.17 -77.05 25.70
C ASP A 913 39.16 -77.06 27.24
N ASN A 914 40.04 -76.23 27.82
CA ASN A 914 40.32 -76.15 29.25
C ASN A 914 39.47 -75.11 29.99
N ASP A 915 38.49 -74.48 29.33
CA ASP A 915 37.67 -73.45 29.97
C ASP A 915 36.83 -74.05 31.11
N SER A 916 36.91 -73.42 32.28
CA SER A 916 36.29 -73.93 33.51
C SER A 916 34.76 -73.94 33.48
N LYS A 917 34.13 -73.28 32.51
CA LYS A 917 32.67 -73.17 32.37
C LYS A 917 32.04 -74.29 31.54
N TRP A 918 32.82 -75.16 30.91
CA TRP A 918 32.27 -76.39 30.33
C TRP A 918 31.60 -77.24 31.41
N PRO A 919 30.42 -77.84 31.14
CA PRO A 919 29.86 -78.80 32.08
C PRO A 919 30.80 -79.99 32.26
N SER A 920 30.94 -80.47 33.50
CA SER A 920 31.84 -81.58 33.83
C SER A 920 31.49 -82.85 33.02
N GLY A 921 32.50 -83.42 32.35
CA GLY A 921 32.35 -84.64 31.54
C GLY A 921 31.55 -84.46 30.23
N TYR A 922 31.33 -83.22 29.77
CA TYR A 922 30.52 -82.92 28.58
C TYR A 922 31.25 -83.15 27.25
N LEU A 923 32.53 -82.77 27.18
CA LEU A 923 33.38 -82.88 25.98
C LEU A 923 33.84 -84.34 25.77
N ARG A 924 32.94 -85.20 25.28
CA ARG A 924 33.21 -86.62 25.02
C ARG A 924 33.80 -86.84 23.63
N GLY A 925 34.53 -87.94 23.48
CA GLY A 925 35.12 -88.38 22.22
C GLY A 925 36.62 -88.15 22.15
N LYS A 926 37.24 -88.69 21.10
CA LYS A 926 38.69 -88.66 20.90
C LYS A 926 39.10 -87.52 19.97
N ILE A 927 40.27 -86.95 20.21
CA ILE A 927 40.88 -85.94 19.33
C ILE A 927 41.51 -86.61 18.08
N ASN A 928 41.92 -87.88 18.22
CA ASN A 928 42.47 -88.69 17.14
C ASN A 928 41.97 -90.14 17.27
N ALA A 929 41.74 -90.81 16.13
CA ALA A 929 41.37 -92.21 16.05
C ALA A 929 42.40 -92.98 15.22
N THR A 930 42.92 -94.09 15.74
CA THR A 930 43.85 -94.99 15.03
C THR A 930 43.10 -96.24 14.56
N GLY A 931 43.52 -96.81 13.42
CA GLY A 931 42.92 -98.04 12.89
C GLY A 931 41.63 -97.87 12.08
N VAL A 932 41.23 -96.63 11.78
CA VAL A 932 40.12 -96.34 10.86
C VAL A 932 40.53 -96.71 9.43
N LYS A 933 39.68 -97.45 8.71
CA LYS A 933 39.94 -97.97 7.35
C LYS A 933 38.86 -97.52 6.35
N PRO A 934 39.14 -97.57 5.03
CA PRO A 934 38.12 -97.34 4.01
C PRO A 934 36.86 -98.16 4.27
N GLY A 935 35.71 -97.48 4.19
CA GLY A 935 34.39 -98.03 4.48
C GLY A 935 33.87 -97.78 5.89
N ASP A 936 34.71 -97.42 6.86
CA ASP A 936 34.26 -97.08 8.21
C ASP A 936 33.44 -95.78 8.23
N GLU A 937 32.41 -95.73 9.06
CA GLU A 937 31.63 -94.52 9.36
C GLU A 937 32.19 -93.83 10.62
N VAL A 938 32.46 -92.53 10.55
CA VAL A 938 33.04 -91.73 11.63
C VAL A 938 32.10 -90.58 11.96
N GLU A 939 31.71 -90.44 13.22
CA GLU A 939 30.91 -89.31 13.71
C GLU A 939 31.81 -88.21 14.30
N TYR A 940 31.61 -86.99 13.82
CA TYR A 940 32.19 -85.79 14.41
C TYR A 940 31.16 -85.07 15.27
N THR A 941 31.60 -84.59 16.43
CA THR A 941 30.84 -83.68 17.30
C THR A 941 31.62 -82.38 17.48
N ILE A 942 30.97 -81.25 17.22
CA ILE A 942 31.49 -79.89 17.47
C ILE A 942 30.72 -79.30 18.64
N TYR A 943 31.38 -79.16 19.78
CA TYR A 943 30.87 -78.51 20.97
C TYR A 943 31.07 -76.99 20.88
N PHE A 944 30.13 -76.23 21.43
CA PHE A 944 30.23 -74.77 21.54
C PHE A 944 29.81 -74.25 22.92
N LEU A 945 30.44 -73.15 23.35
CA LEU A 945 30.16 -72.46 24.63
C LEU A 945 30.19 -70.94 24.43
N SER A 946 29.13 -70.24 24.82
CA SER A 946 29.08 -68.78 24.86
C SER A 946 29.84 -68.26 26.09
N ASN A 947 31.03 -67.69 25.88
CA ASN A 947 31.97 -67.32 26.93
C ASN A 947 32.35 -65.81 26.93
N GLY A 948 31.54 -64.99 26.26
CA GLY A 948 31.69 -63.52 26.29
C GLY A 948 31.05 -62.89 27.52
N ASN A 949 31.18 -61.57 27.63
CA ASN A 949 30.50 -60.79 28.67
C ASN A 949 29.10 -60.33 28.24
N SER A 950 28.65 -60.74 27.06
CA SER A 950 27.32 -60.50 26.50
C SER A 950 26.80 -61.75 25.79
N SER A 951 25.48 -61.86 25.66
CA SER A 951 24.81 -62.93 24.90
C SER A 951 25.18 -62.83 23.42
N VAL A 952 25.38 -63.98 22.78
CA VAL A 952 25.71 -64.05 21.34
C VAL A 952 24.43 -64.32 20.55
N THR A 953 24.16 -63.50 19.55
CA THR A 953 23.02 -63.64 18.62
C THR A 953 23.49 -64.06 17.23
N ASN A 954 22.59 -64.56 16.39
CA ASN A 954 22.87 -64.94 15.00
C ASN A 954 24.05 -65.92 14.83
N VAL A 955 24.10 -66.95 15.68
CA VAL A 955 25.21 -67.90 15.73
C VAL A 955 25.08 -68.90 14.59
N LYS A 956 26.06 -68.89 13.68
CA LYS A 956 26.14 -69.79 12.53
C LYS A 956 27.48 -70.52 12.54
N PHE A 957 27.44 -71.83 12.36
CA PHE A 957 28.62 -72.66 12.22
C PHE A 957 28.72 -73.19 10.80
N CYS A 958 29.97 -73.34 10.35
CA CYS A 958 30.27 -74.13 9.18
C CYS A 958 31.55 -74.92 9.40
N ASP A 959 31.53 -76.19 8.99
CA ASP A 959 32.66 -77.09 9.09
C ASP A 959 32.84 -77.86 7.77
N LEU A 960 34.07 -77.89 7.28
CA LEU A 960 34.39 -78.60 6.04
C LEU A 960 34.47 -80.11 6.31
N VAL A 961 33.89 -80.89 5.40
CA VAL A 961 34.01 -82.35 5.42
C VAL A 961 35.45 -82.72 5.08
N PRO A 962 36.18 -83.44 5.96
CA PRO A 962 37.59 -83.76 5.74
C PRO A 962 37.81 -84.52 4.42
N GLY A 963 38.91 -84.22 3.72
CA GLY A 963 39.30 -84.94 2.50
C GLY A 963 39.40 -86.46 2.72
N ASN A 964 39.21 -87.23 1.64
CA ASN A 964 39.11 -88.70 1.66
C ASN A 964 37.95 -89.26 2.50
N THR A 965 36.92 -88.44 2.75
CA THR A 965 35.68 -88.88 3.37
C THR A 965 34.48 -88.40 2.58
N THR A 966 33.37 -89.13 2.67
CA THR A 966 32.09 -88.79 2.06
C THR A 966 31.06 -88.58 3.17
N PHE A 967 30.36 -87.43 3.16
CA PHE A 967 29.28 -87.16 4.12
C PHE A 967 28.17 -88.23 4.07
N VAL A 968 27.74 -88.73 5.23
CA VAL A 968 26.67 -89.74 5.34
C VAL A 968 25.33 -89.03 5.50
N SER A 969 24.66 -88.80 4.38
CA SER A 969 23.38 -88.08 4.34
C SER A 969 22.25 -88.73 5.15
N THR A 970 22.36 -90.02 5.44
CA THR A 970 21.33 -90.82 6.12
C THR A 970 21.64 -91.11 7.61
N ALA A 971 22.66 -90.46 8.18
CA ALA A 971 23.22 -90.80 9.48
C ALA A 971 22.19 -90.85 10.62
N PHE A 972 21.15 -90.02 10.54
CA PHE A 972 20.12 -89.85 11.55
C PHE A 972 18.70 -90.04 11.00
N ASN A 973 18.53 -90.78 9.89
CA ASN A 973 17.20 -91.04 9.33
C ASN A 973 16.27 -91.69 10.36
N GLY A 974 15.04 -91.16 10.45
CA GLY A 974 13.99 -91.68 11.32
C GLY A 974 14.06 -91.16 12.77
N GLN A 975 14.98 -90.23 13.07
CA GLN A 975 15.06 -89.56 14.37
C GLN A 975 14.12 -88.35 14.44
N THR A 976 13.56 -88.11 15.64
CA THR A 976 12.63 -87.01 15.91
C THR A 976 13.03 -86.26 17.20
N PRO A 977 12.68 -84.97 17.35
CA PRO A 977 11.97 -84.11 16.38
C PRO A 977 12.85 -83.63 15.22
N ASN A 978 12.23 -83.39 14.06
CA ASN A 978 12.87 -82.69 12.94
C ASN A 978 12.62 -81.18 13.05
N ASP A 979 13.53 -80.40 12.49
CA ASP A 979 13.35 -78.95 12.37
C ASP A 979 12.71 -78.64 11.03
N GLY A 980 11.45 -78.23 11.00
CA GLY A 980 10.79 -77.69 9.81
C GLY A 980 10.44 -78.65 8.66
N VAL A 981 11.13 -79.79 8.46
CA VAL A 981 10.89 -80.68 7.31
C VAL A 981 10.86 -82.17 7.68
N SER A 982 9.77 -82.86 7.31
CA SER A 982 9.60 -84.32 7.51
C SER A 982 9.72 -85.11 6.22
N GLY A 983 10.46 -86.22 6.21
CA GLY A 983 10.46 -87.22 5.12
C GLY A 983 11.70 -87.23 4.20
N GLY A 984 12.71 -86.40 4.49
CA GLY A 984 14.01 -86.39 3.79
C GLY A 984 15.11 -87.14 4.55
N ASN A 985 16.26 -87.30 3.90
CA ASN A 985 17.48 -87.81 4.54
C ASN A 985 17.99 -86.80 5.58
N GLN A 986 18.32 -87.28 6.79
CA GLN A 986 18.80 -86.51 7.92
C GLN A 986 20.25 -86.89 8.23
N GLY A 987 21.19 -85.99 7.93
CA GLY A 987 22.63 -86.22 8.12
C GLY A 987 23.26 -85.39 9.24
N ILE A 988 22.53 -84.42 9.81
CA ILE A 988 23.05 -83.47 10.80
C ILE A 988 22.12 -83.47 12.03
N ALA A 989 22.72 -83.40 13.22
CA ALA A 989 21.99 -83.33 14.48
C ALA A 989 22.57 -82.24 15.39
N MET A 990 21.74 -81.65 16.27
CA MET A 990 22.18 -80.62 17.22
C MET A 990 21.55 -80.79 18.59
N ALA A 991 22.23 -80.30 19.61
CA ALA A 991 21.74 -80.19 20.98
C ALA A 991 22.05 -78.82 21.58
N ILE A 992 21.15 -78.33 22.43
CA ILE A 992 21.36 -77.17 23.32
C ILE A 992 21.14 -77.65 24.75
N GLY A 993 22.12 -77.45 25.63
CA GLY A 993 22.00 -77.85 27.04
C GLY A 993 21.79 -79.35 27.30
N SER A 994 22.06 -80.20 26.31
CA SER A 994 21.79 -81.65 26.35
C SER A 994 23.02 -82.46 25.93
N THR A 995 23.12 -83.71 26.40
CA THR A 995 24.19 -84.66 26.05
C THR A 995 23.83 -85.56 24.85
N THR A 996 22.55 -85.59 24.47
CA THR A 996 22.03 -86.28 23.28
C THR A 996 21.42 -85.26 22.31
N PRO A 997 21.45 -85.53 20.99
CA PRO A 997 20.83 -84.63 20.03
C PRO A 997 19.34 -84.44 20.31
N THR A 998 18.88 -83.19 20.27
CA THR A 998 17.49 -82.80 20.54
C THR A 998 16.77 -82.30 19.30
N VAL A 999 17.49 -82.13 18.18
CA VAL A 999 16.93 -81.76 16.89
C VAL A 999 17.78 -82.36 15.76
N TYR A 1000 17.10 -82.77 14.69
CA TYR A 1000 17.72 -83.37 13.51
C TYR A 1000 17.31 -82.58 12.26
N PHE A 1001 18.28 -82.33 11.38
CA PHE A 1001 18.10 -81.51 10.18
C PHE A 1001 18.13 -82.36 8.93
N SER A 1002 17.47 -81.88 7.88
CA SER A 1002 17.68 -82.36 6.54
C SER A 1002 19.11 -82.01 6.08
N ASN A 1003 19.45 -82.41 4.87
CA ASN A 1003 20.72 -82.02 4.25
C ASN A 1003 20.54 -80.83 3.31
N ALA A 1004 19.30 -80.36 3.09
CA ALA A 1004 18.97 -79.39 2.08
C ALA A 1004 19.00 -77.97 2.65
N VAL A 1005 19.22 -76.99 1.77
CA VAL A 1005 19.02 -75.57 2.11
C VAL A 1005 17.52 -75.29 2.03
N ASP A 1006 16.81 -75.53 3.12
CA ASP A 1006 15.37 -75.31 3.21
C ASP A 1006 15.00 -74.50 4.47
N SER A 1007 13.78 -74.68 4.99
CA SER A 1007 13.30 -73.97 6.17
C SER A 1007 13.92 -74.45 7.50
N ASP A 1008 14.67 -75.55 7.47
CA ASP A 1008 15.36 -76.05 8.65
C ASP A 1008 16.64 -75.25 8.97
N ARG A 1009 17.31 -75.60 10.08
CA ARG A 1009 18.50 -74.90 10.56
C ARG A 1009 19.82 -75.45 10.04
N GLY A 1010 19.86 -76.58 9.32
CA GLY A 1010 21.10 -77.28 9.00
C GLY A 1010 21.13 -77.82 7.58
N ALA A 1011 22.20 -77.49 6.84
CA ALA A 1011 22.36 -77.93 5.45
C ALA A 1011 23.74 -78.53 5.20
N PHE A 1012 23.80 -79.46 4.25
CA PHE A 1012 25.04 -79.97 3.68
C PHE A 1012 25.22 -79.43 2.26
N TYR A 1013 26.35 -78.77 2.02
CA TYR A 1013 26.74 -78.25 0.73
C TYR A 1013 27.70 -79.23 0.06
N PRO A 1014 27.39 -79.78 -1.13
CA PRO A 1014 28.32 -80.60 -1.89
C PRO A 1014 29.62 -79.87 -2.23
N ASN A 1015 30.63 -80.61 -2.66
CA ASN A 1015 31.92 -80.06 -3.10
C ASN A 1015 31.74 -78.97 -4.17
N ASN A 1016 32.44 -77.83 -4.00
CA ASN A 1016 32.42 -76.66 -4.88
C ASN A 1016 31.03 -76.00 -5.06
N ASP A 1017 30.10 -76.20 -4.14
CA ASP A 1017 28.80 -75.53 -4.20
C ASP A 1017 28.97 -74.01 -3.99
N SER A 1018 28.55 -73.21 -4.98
CA SER A 1018 28.62 -71.75 -4.95
C SER A 1018 27.73 -71.11 -3.88
N SER A 1019 26.74 -71.84 -3.36
CA SER A 1019 25.87 -71.41 -2.27
C SER A 1019 26.45 -71.67 -0.88
N THR A 1020 27.62 -72.34 -0.79
CA THR A 1020 28.29 -72.58 0.48
C THR A 1020 28.53 -71.26 1.22
N PRO A 1021 28.18 -71.14 2.52
CA PRO A 1021 28.43 -69.95 3.29
C PRO A 1021 29.91 -69.56 3.25
N ALA A 1022 30.20 -68.27 2.99
CA ALA A 1022 31.57 -67.78 2.90
C ALA A 1022 32.41 -68.08 4.16
N SER A 1023 31.75 -68.20 5.32
CA SER A 1023 32.38 -68.56 6.60
C SER A 1023 33.03 -69.95 6.62
N CYS A 1024 32.67 -70.84 5.69
CA CYS A 1024 33.27 -72.18 5.59
C CYS A 1024 34.68 -72.17 4.98
N GLY A 1025 35.09 -71.08 4.32
CA GLY A 1025 36.27 -71.07 3.46
C GLY A 1025 36.06 -71.86 2.16
N SER A 1026 37.14 -72.38 1.58
CA SER A 1026 37.09 -73.07 0.29
C SER A 1026 36.53 -74.49 0.44
N ASN A 1027 35.31 -74.70 -0.04
CA ASN A 1027 34.61 -75.98 0.01
C ASN A 1027 35.09 -76.95 -1.09
N THR A 1028 36.11 -77.75 -0.77
CA THR A 1028 36.76 -78.69 -1.70
C THR A 1028 36.31 -80.15 -1.56
N ASN A 1029 35.51 -80.49 -0.55
CA ASN A 1029 35.06 -81.87 -0.29
C ASN A 1029 33.65 -81.98 0.33
N GLY A 1030 32.95 -80.85 0.50
CA GLY A 1030 31.65 -80.73 1.16
C GLY A 1030 31.73 -79.89 2.43
N ALA A 1031 30.61 -79.28 2.84
CA ALA A 1031 30.54 -78.45 4.04
C ALA A 1031 29.22 -78.67 4.79
N VAL A 1032 29.29 -78.78 6.11
CA VAL A 1032 28.13 -78.82 7.01
C VAL A 1032 27.94 -77.44 7.62
N ALA A 1033 26.80 -76.81 7.38
CA ALA A 1033 26.47 -75.52 7.98
C ALA A 1033 25.21 -75.61 8.85
N VAL A 1034 25.25 -74.98 10.03
CA VAL A 1034 24.13 -74.96 10.98
C VAL A 1034 23.93 -73.56 11.54
N ASN A 1035 22.71 -73.05 11.44
CA ASN A 1035 22.25 -71.88 12.17
C ASN A 1035 21.80 -72.33 13.55
N VAL A 1036 22.51 -71.98 14.62
CA VAL A 1036 22.19 -72.45 15.99
C VAL A 1036 21.01 -71.67 16.57
N THR A 1037 21.05 -70.35 16.42
CA THR A 1037 19.96 -69.46 16.84
C THR A 1037 18.88 -69.39 15.78
N ASN A 1038 17.61 -69.31 16.20
CA ASN A 1038 16.44 -69.02 15.36
C ASN A 1038 15.42 -68.18 16.14
N SER A 1039 14.19 -68.07 15.64
CA SER A 1039 13.11 -67.36 16.33
C SER A 1039 12.76 -67.92 17.71
N SER A 1040 13.00 -69.20 17.98
CA SER A 1040 12.74 -69.85 19.27
C SER A 1040 13.94 -69.85 20.22
N LEU A 1041 15.16 -69.71 19.69
CA LEU A 1041 16.40 -69.53 20.44
C LEU A 1041 17.14 -68.32 19.86
N THR A 1042 16.75 -67.13 20.28
CA THR A 1042 17.23 -65.87 19.69
C THR A 1042 18.66 -65.51 20.05
N SER A 1043 19.19 -66.06 21.15
CA SER A 1043 20.57 -65.86 21.61
C SER A 1043 21.09 -67.03 22.44
N LEU A 1044 22.42 -67.14 22.51
CA LEU A 1044 23.15 -67.94 23.49
C LEU A 1044 23.64 -67.01 24.62
N PRO A 1045 23.04 -67.05 25.82
CA PRO A 1045 23.49 -66.23 26.94
C PRO A 1045 24.92 -66.56 27.35
N ALA A 1046 25.62 -65.57 27.91
CA ALA A 1046 26.95 -65.72 28.46
C ALA A 1046 26.97 -66.78 29.59
N ALA A 1047 27.89 -67.73 29.51
CA ALA A 1047 28.12 -68.69 30.57
C ALA A 1047 28.69 -68.00 31.82
N THR A 1048 28.00 -68.16 32.95
CA THR A 1048 28.39 -67.60 34.24
C THR A 1048 29.01 -68.65 35.17
N GLY A 1049 28.88 -69.93 34.82
CA GLY A 1049 29.48 -71.05 35.52
C GLY A 1049 29.26 -72.37 34.76
N GLN A 1050 29.71 -73.49 35.32
CA GLN A 1050 29.56 -74.81 34.69
C GLN A 1050 28.10 -75.11 34.36
N GLY A 1051 27.82 -75.30 33.07
CA GLY A 1051 26.49 -75.60 32.56
C GLY A 1051 25.41 -74.53 32.85
N THR A 1052 25.81 -73.31 33.23
CA THR A 1052 24.89 -72.26 33.68
C THR A 1052 25.02 -71.00 32.82
N PRO A 1053 23.92 -70.54 32.19
CA PRO A 1053 22.61 -71.20 32.06
C PRO A 1053 22.65 -72.39 31.09
N THR A 1054 21.65 -73.26 31.11
CA THR A 1054 21.63 -74.50 30.31
C THR A 1054 21.62 -74.26 28.79
N ASN A 1055 21.19 -73.09 28.33
CA ASN A 1055 21.20 -72.69 26.92
C ASN A 1055 22.47 -71.90 26.50
N SER A 1056 23.51 -71.86 27.33
CA SER A 1056 24.80 -71.22 26.99
C SER A 1056 25.76 -72.12 26.20
N TYR A 1057 25.46 -73.42 26.08
CA TYR A 1057 26.32 -74.42 25.45
C TYR A 1057 25.52 -75.46 24.68
N GLY A 1058 26.20 -76.18 23.79
CA GLY A 1058 25.59 -77.23 22.98
C GLY A 1058 26.59 -77.93 22.08
N PHE A 1059 26.08 -78.70 21.11
CA PHE A 1059 26.91 -79.29 20.06
C PHE A 1059 26.18 -79.53 18.75
N ILE A 1060 26.93 -79.71 17.67
CA ILE A 1060 26.51 -80.18 16.34
C ILE A 1060 27.17 -81.52 16.04
N ARG A 1061 26.46 -82.47 15.43
CA ARG A 1061 26.99 -83.77 14.99
C ARG A 1061 26.68 -84.08 13.55
N PHE A 1062 27.62 -84.75 12.89
CA PHE A 1062 27.44 -85.34 11.57
C PHE A 1062 28.38 -86.54 11.38
N ARG A 1063 28.09 -87.37 10.37
CA ARG A 1063 28.90 -88.55 10.06
C ARG A 1063 29.50 -88.49 8.66
N VAL A 1064 30.67 -89.09 8.52
CA VAL A 1064 31.35 -89.28 7.25
C VAL A 1064 31.74 -90.74 7.10
N LYS A 1065 31.81 -91.23 5.86
CA LYS A 1065 32.35 -92.54 5.52
C LYS A 1065 33.74 -92.35 4.95
N ILE A 1066 34.71 -93.12 5.42
CA ILE A 1066 36.08 -93.08 4.87
C ILE A 1066 36.07 -93.71 3.47
N ASN A 1067 36.64 -93.01 2.48
CA ASN A 1067 36.65 -93.42 1.08
C ASN A 1067 37.68 -94.52 0.78
#